data_AF-A0A7K6ZMQ8-F1
#
_entry.id   AF-A0A7K6ZMQ8-F1
#
_cell.length_a   1.000
_cell.length_b   1.000
_cell.length_c   1.000
_cell.angle_alpha   90.00
_cell.angle_beta   90.00
_cell.angle_gamma   90.00
#
_symmetry.space_group_name_H-M   'P 1'
#
loop_
_entity.id
_entity.type
_entity.pdbx_description
1 polymer ?
#
loop_
_entity_poly.entity_id
_entity_poly.type
_entity_poly.pdbx_seq_one_letter_code
_entity_poly.pdbx_strand_id
1 'polypeptide(L)'
;MQSTSNYLWLLSDILGQGATANVFRGRHKKTGDLYAVKVFNSISFLRPVDVQMREFEVLKKLNHKNIVKLFAIEEETTTRHKVLVMEFCPCGSLYTVLEEPSNAFGLPESEFLIVLRDVVAGMNHLRENGIVHRDIKPGNIMRVIGEDGQSVYKLTDFGAARELEDDEQFVSLYGTEEYLHPDMYERAVLRKEHQKKYGATVDLWSIGVTFYHAATGSLPFRPFEGPRRNKEVMYKIITGKPSGAISGIQKAENGPIEWSWEMPVSCSLSKGLQLLLTPVLANILEADQEKCWGFDQFFAETSDILHRIIIHIFSLQQMTLHKIYIHSYNTAAIFHELVYKQTKIPSQNQELIYEGRRLMLEPGRLAQLFPRTTEENPIIVVSREALNIVGLIYEEVLLPKVHQRYDLDGDASMAKAVTGIICYACRVASSLLLYQELMRKGMRWLTEIIKDDYNELVHRKAEVVIKLDFCSRSIERAEKVYENLMQINLETPEVDEISEIHTKIMRLTSSQSTIETSLQDIKNKLSPGGLLADSWANQEGMHPKDRNPERLQALLCSITEIYYQFKKDKAERRLPYNEEQIHKFDKQKLYLHATKAVTLFKDECVSKCEIFLDKAEDWTRQETDFFICLINTWQKQLVALSNQCFDIEEEVSKYQDYINELQDALPQKVFAASSGMKHAINPVYPSSNTLVEMTLG
;
A
#
# COMPACT_ATOMS: atom_id res chain seq x y z
N MET A 1 -46.15 -7.67 -22.44
CA MET A 1 -46.11 -6.67 -21.35
C MET A 1 -46.99 -7.18 -20.22
N GLN A 2 -46.60 -6.98 -18.98
CA GLN A 2 -47.40 -7.27 -17.79
C GLN A 2 -47.50 -6.02 -16.92
N SER A 3 -48.46 -5.96 -15.99
CA SER A 3 -48.64 -4.79 -15.13
C SER A 3 -49.36 -5.10 -13.83
N THR A 4 -49.18 -4.24 -12.84
CA THR A 4 -49.99 -4.14 -11.62
C THR A 4 -50.87 -2.89 -11.67
N SER A 5 -51.50 -2.52 -10.56
CA SER A 5 -52.24 -1.26 -10.45
C SER A 5 -51.38 -0.04 -10.81
N ASN A 6 -50.15 0.06 -10.28
CA ASN A 6 -49.31 1.25 -10.44
C ASN A 6 -48.04 1.04 -11.29
N TYR A 7 -47.67 -0.20 -11.65
CA TYR A 7 -46.41 -0.49 -12.35
C TYR A 7 -46.63 -1.30 -13.62
N LEU A 8 -45.72 -1.19 -14.59
CA LEU A 8 -45.70 -2.03 -15.81
C LEU A 8 -44.27 -2.44 -16.17
N TRP A 9 -44.12 -3.59 -16.85
CA TRP A 9 -42.83 -4.09 -17.34
C TRP A 9 -42.98 -4.88 -18.64
N LEU A 10 -41.89 -4.92 -19.41
CA LEU A 10 -41.77 -5.75 -20.60
C LEU A 10 -41.11 -7.08 -20.23
N LEU A 11 -41.58 -8.18 -20.82
CA LEU A 11 -41.01 -9.52 -20.59
C LEU A 11 -39.61 -9.67 -21.21
N SER A 12 -39.26 -8.83 -22.17
CA SER A 12 -37.91 -8.72 -22.76
C SER A 12 -36.91 -8.07 -21.81
N ASP A 13 -37.38 -7.25 -20.85
CA ASP A 13 -36.54 -6.44 -19.99
C ASP A 13 -36.22 -7.20 -18.69
N ILE A 14 -35.78 -8.45 -18.83
CA ILE A 14 -35.40 -9.30 -17.71
C ILE A 14 -34.04 -8.86 -17.14
N LEU A 15 -33.99 -8.67 -15.83
CA LEU A 15 -32.78 -8.32 -15.08
C LEU A 15 -32.14 -9.55 -14.45
N GLY A 16 -32.95 -10.52 -14.03
CA GLY A 16 -32.48 -11.75 -13.40
C GLY A 16 -33.52 -12.86 -13.48
N GLN A 17 -33.04 -14.10 -13.59
CA GLN A 17 -33.87 -15.30 -13.66
C GLN A 17 -33.45 -16.27 -12.56
N GLY A 18 -34.40 -16.67 -11.72
CA GLY A 18 -34.20 -17.61 -10.63
C GLY A 18 -35.18 -18.78 -10.69
N ALA A 19 -34.96 -19.78 -9.84
CA ALA A 19 -35.81 -20.97 -9.77
C ALA A 19 -37.23 -20.65 -9.28
N THR A 20 -37.42 -19.58 -8.50
CA THR A 20 -38.70 -19.21 -7.86
C THR A 20 -39.32 -17.94 -8.42
N ALA A 21 -38.55 -17.09 -9.10
CA ALA A 21 -39.01 -15.81 -9.60
C ALA A 21 -38.15 -15.28 -10.75
N ASN A 22 -38.73 -14.39 -11.53
CA ASN A 22 -38.01 -13.55 -12.49
C ASN A 22 -38.06 -12.10 -12.03
N VAL A 23 -36.98 -11.36 -12.26
CA VAL A 23 -36.89 -9.94 -11.96
C VAL A 23 -36.84 -9.16 -13.26
N PHE A 24 -37.72 -8.17 -13.41
CA PHE A 24 -37.83 -7.33 -14.60
C PHE A 24 -37.54 -5.87 -14.29
N ARG A 25 -37.05 -5.13 -15.29
CA ARG A 25 -37.03 -3.68 -15.24
C ARG A 25 -38.44 -3.16 -15.53
N GLY A 26 -39.04 -2.55 -14.52
CA GLY A 26 -40.37 -1.96 -14.59
C GLY A 26 -40.33 -0.43 -14.47
N ARG A 27 -41.50 0.18 -14.68
CA ARG A 27 -41.72 1.62 -14.51
C ARG A 27 -42.99 1.87 -13.72
N HIS A 28 -42.98 2.91 -12.90
CA HIS A 28 -44.22 3.43 -12.29
C HIS A 28 -45.05 4.17 -13.35
N LYS A 29 -46.34 3.84 -13.45
CA LYS A 29 -47.24 4.27 -14.52
C LYS A 29 -47.46 5.79 -14.56
N LYS A 30 -47.40 6.47 -13.42
CA LYS A 30 -47.65 7.92 -13.32
C LYS A 30 -46.38 8.76 -13.43
N THR A 31 -45.29 8.32 -12.80
CA THR A 31 -44.06 9.13 -12.70
C THR A 31 -43.02 8.75 -13.75
N GLY A 32 -43.08 7.52 -14.29
CA GLY A 32 -42.10 7.01 -15.26
C GLY A 32 -40.80 6.48 -14.64
N ASP A 33 -40.63 6.63 -13.32
CA ASP A 33 -39.46 6.18 -12.57
C ASP A 33 -39.25 4.68 -12.70
N LEU A 34 -37.98 4.26 -12.71
CA LEU A 34 -37.56 2.88 -12.91
C LEU A 34 -37.52 2.08 -11.61
N TYR A 35 -37.97 0.83 -11.68
CA TYR A 35 -38.00 -0.11 -10.55
C TYR A 35 -37.59 -1.52 -10.99
N ALA A 36 -37.18 -2.35 -10.05
CA ALA A 36 -37.04 -3.79 -10.23
C ALA A 36 -38.32 -4.48 -9.76
N VAL A 37 -38.97 -5.24 -10.63
CA VAL A 37 -40.21 -5.96 -10.32
C VAL A 37 -39.93 -7.46 -10.28
N LYS A 38 -39.99 -8.06 -9.08
CA LYS A 38 -39.83 -9.51 -8.89
C LYS A 38 -41.20 -10.18 -8.96
N VAL A 39 -41.35 -11.04 -9.97
CA VAL A 39 -42.57 -11.79 -10.27
C VAL A 39 -42.32 -13.27 -10.00
N PHE A 40 -43.08 -13.84 -9.08
CA PHE A 40 -42.96 -15.25 -8.71
C PHE A 40 -43.54 -16.16 -9.80
N ASN A 41 -42.87 -17.27 -10.09
CA ASN A 41 -43.31 -18.22 -11.10
C ASN A 41 -44.32 -19.24 -10.53
N SER A 42 -44.93 -20.05 -11.41
CA SER A 42 -45.92 -21.08 -11.02
C SER A 42 -45.38 -22.06 -9.99
N ILE A 43 -44.09 -22.41 -10.06
CA ILE A 43 -43.42 -23.33 -9.13
C ILE A 43 -43.38 -22.74 -7.71
N SER A 44 -43.19 -21.42 -7.58
CA SER A 44 -43.22 -20.75 -6.28
C SER A 44 -44.56 -20.96 -5.56
N PHE A 45 -45.67 -20.96 -6.30
CA PHE A 45 -47.02 -21.12 -5.74
C PHE A 45 -47.33 -22.56 -5.29
N LEU A 46 -46.49 -23.54 -5.66
CA LEU A 46 -46.60 -24.92 -5.15
C LEU A 46 -46.01 -25.07 -3.74
N ARG A 47 -45.27 -24.07 -3.25
CA ARG A 47 -44.68 -24.10 -1.89
C ARG A 47 -45.76 -23.82 -0.83
N PRO A 48 -45.59 -24.28 0.42
CA PRO A 48 -46.49 -23.91 1.50
C PRO A 48 -46.64 -22.38 1.63
N VAL A 49 -47.84 -21.90 1.95
CA VAL A 49 -48.16 -20.46 2.02
C VAL A 49 -47.20 -19.72 2.95
N ASP A 50 -46.88 -20.31 4.11
CA ASP A 50 -45.94 -19.72 5.06
C ASP A 50 -44.54 -19.50 4.44
N VAL A 51 -44.10 -20.41 3.56
CA VAL A 51 -42.82 -20.28 2.84
C VAL A 51 -42.91 -19.19 1.76
N GLN A 52 -44.06 -19.05 1.10
CA GLN A 52 -44.27 -17.99 0.12
C GLN A 52 -44.26 -16.61 0.78
N MET A 53 -44.83 -16.49 1.98
CA MET A 53 -44.96 -15.22 2.71
C MET A 53 -43.65 -14.74 3.37
N ARG A 54 -42.70 -15.65 3.67
CA ARG A 54 -41.43 -15.31 4.35
C ARG A 54 -40.67 -14.14 3.74
N GLU A 55 -40.45 -14.16 2.42
CA GLU A 55 -39.66 -13.12 1.77
C GLU A 55 -40.31 -11.73 1.91
N PHE A 56 -41.65 -11.68 1.89
CA PHE A 56 -42.41 -10.44 2.08
C PHE A 56 -42.27 -9.92 3.52
N GLU A 57 -42.40 -10.79 4.53
CA GLU A 57 -42.31 -10.39 5.94
C GLU A 57 -40.88 -9.96 6.32
N VAL A 58 -39.86 -10.67 5.82
CA VAL A 58 -38.46 -10.28 5.98
C VAL A 58 -38.21 -8.89 5.39
N LEU A 59 -38.57 -8.68 4.12
CA LEU A 59 -38.31 -7.40 3.45
C LEU A 59 -39.06 -6.21 4.06
N LYS A 60 -40.24 -6.42 4.67
CA LYS A 60 -40.97 -5.35 5.37
C LYS A 60 -40.23 -4.81 6.59
N LYS A 61 -39.42 -5.63 7.26
CA LYS A 61 -38.63 -5.25 8.45
C LYS A 61 -37.34 -4.52 8.08
N LEU A 62 -36.88 -4.66 6.84
CA LEU A 62 -35.57 -4.18 6.41
C LEU A 62 -35.65 -2.78 5.80
N ASN A 63 -34.90 -1.84 6.37
CA ASN A 63 -34.71 -0.50 5.80
C ASN A 63 -33.31 0.01 6.15
N HIS A 64 -32.37 -0.12 5.23
CA HIS A 64 -30.97 0.26 5.42
C HIS A 64 -30.30 0.57 4.07
N LYS A 65 -29.27 1.43 4.06
CA LYS A 65 -28.60 1.86 2.82
C LYS A 65 -27.98 0.70 2.04
N ASN A 66 -27.54 -0.36 2.75
CA ASN A 66 -26.92 -1.56 2.18
C ASN A 66 -27.91 -2.73 1.99
N ILE A 67 -29.22 -2.46 1.97
CA ILE A 67 -30.26 -3.41 1.60
C ILE A 67 -31.03 -2.81 0.42
N VAL A 68 -31.34 -3.61 -0.60
CA VAL A 68 -32.19 -3.16 -1.72
C VAL A 68 -33.58 -2.83 -1.18
N LYS A 69 -34.02 -1.59 -1.38
CA LYS A 69 -35.26 -1.09 -0.78
C LYS A 69 -36.49 -1.75 -1.40
N LEU A 70 -37.38 -2.28 -0.56
CA LEU A 70 -38.74 -2.65 -0.95
C LEU A 70 -39.62 -1.40 -0.95
N PHE A 71 -40.26 -1.09 -2.09
CA PHE A 71 -41.18 0.04 -2.22
C PHE A 71 -42.64 -0.37 -2.03
N ALA A 72 -43.06 -1.47 -2.63
CA ALA A 72 -44.43 -1.93 -2.58
C ALA A 72 -44.55 -3.44 -2.82
N ILE A 73 -45.64 -3.99 -2.31
CA ILE A 73 -46.13 -5.33 -2.65
C ILE A 73 -47.46 -5.12 -3.38
N GLU A 74 -47.53 -5.49 -4.65
CA GLU A 74 -48.74 -5.35 -5.47
C GLU A 74 -49.16 -6.69 -6.06
N GLU A 75 -50.31 -6.72 -6.72
CA GLU A 75 -50.80 -7.89 -7.44
C GLU A 75 -50.75 -7.64 -8.94
N GLU A 76 -50.26 -8.62 -9.70
CA GLU A 76 -50.30 -8.58 -11.15
C GLU A 76 -51.75 -8.64 -11.64
N THR A 77 -52.07 -7.86 -12.65
CA THR A 77 -53.44 -7.57 -13.08
C THR A 77 -54.19 -8.82 -13.56
N THR A 78 -53.50 -9.73 -14.24
CA THR A 78 -54.10 -10.89 -14.90
C THR A 78 -54.19 -12.10 -13.98
N THR A 79 -53.07 -12.44 -13.35
CA THR A 79 -52.87 -13.64 -12.53
C THR A 79 -53.24 -13.42 -11.08
N ARG A 80 -53.34 -12.15 -10.63
CA ARG A 80 -53.56 -11.76 -9.22
C ARG A 80 -52.44 -12.23 -8.29
N HIS A 81 -51.32 -12.68 -8.84
CA HIS A 81 -50.14 -13.09 -8.09
C HIS A 81 -49.44 -11.88 -7.49
N LYS A 82 -48.96 -12.00 -6.24
CA LYS A 82 -48.17 -10.96 -5.60
C LYS A 82 -46.84 -10.75 -6.34
N VAL A 83 -46.40 -9.50 -6.41
CA VAL A 83 -45.11 -9.07 -6.94
C VAL A 83 -44.43 -8.12 -5.97
N LEU A 84 -43.11 -8.13 -5.95
CA LEU A 84 -42.31 -7.18 -5.18
C LEU A 84 -41.84 -6.06 -6.10
N VAL A 85 -42.09 -4.81 -5.70
CA VAL A 85 -41.54 -3.62 -6.36
C VAL A 85 -40.39 -3.12 -5.52
N MET A 86 -39.19 -3.16 -6.09
CA MET A 86 -37.92 -2.89 -5.40
C MET A 86 -37.13 -1.79 -6.12
N GLU A 87 -36.16 -1.23 -5.41
CA GLU A 87 -35.14 -0.34 -5.97
C GLU A 87 -34.48 -0.98 -7.20
N PHE A 88 -34.37 -0.20 -8.29
CA PHE A 88 -33.63 -0.62 -9.47
C PHE A 88 -32.16 -0.20 -9.34
N CYS A 89 -31.25 -1.18 -9.38
CA CYS A 89 -29.81 -0.96 -9.34
C CYS A 89 -29.22 -1.04 -10.77
N PRO A 90 -28.95 0.09 -11.45
CA PRO A 90 -28.59 0.10 -12.86
C PRO A 90 -27.20 -0.48 -13.15
N CYS A 91 -26.30 -0.54 -12.17
CA CYS A 91 -24.92 -1.01 -12.34
C CYS A 91 -24.77 -2.52 -12.17
N GLY A 92 -25.87 -3.27 -12.09
CA GLY A 92 -25.84 -4.72 -11.94
C GLY A 92 -25.41 -5.16 -10.55
N SER A 93 -24.76 -6.33 -10.48
CA SER A 93 -24.31 -6.95 -9.23
C SER A 93 -22.79 -6.97 -9.11
N LEU A 94 -22.26 -7.29 -7.93
CA LEU A 94 -20.84 -7.55 -7.72
C LEU A 94 -20.34 -8.66 -8.64
N TYR A 95 -21.18 -9.65 -8.98
CA TYR A 95 -20.85 -10.65 -10.01
C TYR A 95 -20.57 -9.99 -11.36
N THR A 96 -21.40 -9.04 -11.78
CA THR A 96 -21.17 -8.28 -13.02
C THR A 96 -19.83 -7.54 -12.99
N VAL A 97 -19.46 -6.95 -11.85
CA VAL A 97 -18.18 -6.27 -11.65
C VAL A 97 -17.00 -7.24 -11.74
N LEU A 98 -17.09 -8.41 -11.09
CA LEU A 98 -16.04 -9.43 -11.11
C LEU A 98 -15.90 -10.13 -12.47
N GLU A 99 -16.96 -10.11 -13.29
CA GLU A 99 -16.92 -10.61 -14.67
C GLU A 99 -16.17 -9.68 -15.63
N GLU A 100 -15.89 -8.43 -15.24
CA GLU A 100 -15.09 -7.52 -16.05
C GLU A 100 -13.62 -7.99 -16.08
N PRO A 101 -12.97 -8.07 -17.26
CA PRO A 101 -11.60 -8.58 -17.38
C PRO A 101 -10.57 -7.82 -16.54
N SER A 102 -10.78 -6.53 -16.27
CA SER A 102 -9.91 -5.74 -15.39
C SER A 102 -9.84 -6.26 -13.95
N ASN A 103 -10.88 -6.98 -13.51
CA ASN A 103 -11.00 -7.55 -12.17
C ASN A 103 -10.72 -9.06 -12.13
N ALA A 104 -10.19 -9.64 -13.23
CA ALA A 104 -9.89 -11.08 -13.33
C ALA A 104 -8.92 -11.59 -12.25
N PHE A 105 -8.13 -10.69 -11.65
CA PHE A 105 -7.17 -10.97 -10.58
C PHE A 105 -7.51 -10.21 -9.29
N GLY A 106 -8.80 -9.89 -9.08
CA GLY A 106 -9.30 -9.19 -7.91
C GLY A 106 -9.63 -7.72 -8.17
N LEU A 107 -10.44 -7.15 -7.29
CA LEU A 107 -10.81 -5.74 -7.32
C LEU A 107 -9.63 -4.83 -6.96
N PRO A 108 -9.61 -3.58 -7.44
CA PRO A 108 -8.79 -2.54 -6.84
C PRO A 108 -9.05 -2.45 -5.32
N GLU A 109 -8.00 -2.20 -4.55
CA GLU A 109 -8.06 -2.19 -3.08
C GLU A 109 -9.11 -1.21 -2.52
N SER A 110 -9.27 -0.05 -3.15
CA SER A 110 -10.29 0.94 -2.78
C SER A 110 -11.72 0.40 -2.95
N GLU A 111 -12.00 -0.26 -4.07
CA GLU A 111 -13.31 -0.86 -4.33
C GLU A 111 -13.56 -2.07 -3.41
N PHE A 112 -12.52 -2.86 -3.14
CA PHE A 112 -12.61 -3.98 -2.18
C PHE A 112 -13.00 -3.50 -0.78
N LEU A 113 -12.42 -2.40 -0.28
CA LEU A 113 -12.77 -1.82 1.01
C LEU A 113 -14.23 -1.31 1.04
N ILE A 114 -14.74 -0.79 -0.08
CA ILE A 114 -16.15 -0.40 -0.22
C ILE A 114 -17.06 -1.64 -0.15
N VAL A 115 -16.72 -2.72 -0.85
CA VAL A 115 -17.44 -4.01 -0.76
C VAL A 115 -17.43 -4.53 0.67
N LEU A 116 -16.27 -4.56 1.32
CA LEU A 116 -16.12 -5.01 2.71
C LEU A 116 -17.04 -4.19 3.64
N ARG A 117 -16.94 -2.86 3.60
CA ARG A 117 -17.76 -1.94 4.39
C ARG A 117 -19.26 -2.19 4.22
N ASP A 118 -19.71 -2.22 2.98
CA ASP A 118 -21.13 -2.23 2.65
C ASP A 118 -21.77 -3.59 2.90
N VAL A 119 -21.06 -4.68 2.60
CA VAL A 119 -21.53 -6.05 2.91
C VAL A 119 -21.57 -6.25 4.42
N VAL A 120 -20.53 -5.86 5.16
CA VAL A 120 -20.51 -5.96 6.63
C VAL A 120 -21.65 -5.17 7.25
N ALA A 121 -21.87 -3.92 6.83
CA ALA A 121 -22.96 -3.09 7.33
C ALA A 121 -24.35 -3.65 6.99
N GLY A 122 -24.53 -4.18 5.77
CA GLY A 122 -25.76 -4.87 5.39
C GLY A 122 -26.02 -6.10 6.26
N MET A 123 -24.99 -6.90 6.52
CA MET A 123 -25.09 -8.09 7.36
C MET A 123 -25.36 -7.77 8.83
N ASN A 124 -24.72 -6.74 9.39
CA ASN A 124 -25.02 -6.29 10.74
C ASN A 124 -26.49 -5.86 10.88
N HIS A 125 -27.02 -5.14 9.89
CA HIS A 125 -28.43 -4.76 9.86
C HIS A 125 -29.38 -5.98 9.80
N LEU A 126 -29.04 -7.02 9.02
CA LEU A 126 -29.81 -8.27 9.03
C LEU A 126 -29.79 -8.92 10.42
N ARG A 127 -28.62 -8.95 11.05
CA ARG A 127 -28.42 -9.54 12.37
C ARG A 127 -29.20 -8.82 13.47
N GLU A 128 -29.19 -7.50 13.49
CA GLU A 128 -29.97 -6.67 14.43
C GLU A 128 -31.49 -6.92 14.32
N ASN A 129 -31.95 -7.43 13.16
CA ASN A 129 -33.34 -7.79 12.90
C ASN A 129 -33.63 -9.30 13.01
N GLY A 130 -32.67 -10.10 13.48
CA GLY A 130 -32.82 -11.55 13.64
C GLY A 130 -32.96 -12.32 12.33
N ILE A 131 -32.39 -11.81 11.23
CA ILE A 131 -32.53 -12.38 9.88
C ILE A 131 -31.21 -13.01 9.42
N VAL A 132 -31.28 -14.25 8.95
CA VAL A 132 -30.19 -14.97 8.27
C VAL A 132 -30.51 -15.08 6.78
N HIS A 133 -29.56 -14.72 5.91
CA HIS A 133 -29.80 -14.60 4.47
C HIS A 133 -29.70 -15.94 3.73
N ARG A 134 -28.67 -16.74 4.01
CA ARG A 134 -28.40 -18.10 3.49
C ARG A 134 -28.08 -18.24 1.99
N ASP A 135 -27.90 -17.14 1.27
CA ASP A 135 -27.48 -17.17 -0.16
C ASP A 135 -26.68 -15.91 -0.51
N ILE A 136 -25.75 -15.52 0.37
CA ILE A 136 -24.84 -14.41 0.10
C ILE A 136 -23.84 -14.85 -0.95
N LYS A 137 -23.77 -14.10 -2.05
CA LYS A 137 -22.86 -14.34 -3.16
C LYS A 137 -22.75 -13.07 -3.99
N PRO A 138 -21.73 -12.92 -4.86
CA PRO A 138 -21.60 -11.74 -5.71
C PRO A 138 -22.84 -11.40 -6.54
N GLY A 139 -23.63 -12.39 -6.96
CA GLY A 139 -24.87 -12.16 -7.72
C GLY A 139 -26.01 -11.53 -6.93
N ASN A 140 -25.99 -11.64 -5.59
CA ASN A 140 -27.02 -11.10 -4.68
C ASN A 140 -26.54 -9.83 -3.95
N ILE A 141 -25.42 -9.24 -4.41
CA ILE A 141 -24.88 -7.99 -3.91
C ILE A 141 -24.96 -6.98 -5.05
N MET A 142 -25.99 -6.14 -5.04
CA MET A 142 -26.24 -5.14 -6.07
C MET A 142 -25.30 -3.94 -5.92
N ARG A 143 -24.99 -3.27 -7.03
CA ARG A 143 -24.19 -2.05 -7.07
C ARG A 143 -25.01 -0.87 -7.56
N VAL A 144 -24.89 0.25 -6.87
CA VAL A 144 -25.34 1.57 -7.34
C VAL A 144 -24.20 2.58 -7.23
N ILE A 145 -24.31 3.71 -7.93
CA ILE A 145 -23.38 4.83 -7.78
C ILE A 145 -24.02 5.83 -6.81
N GLY A 146 -23.30 6.15 -5.73
CA GLY A 146 -23.67 7.17 -4.77
C GLY A 146 -23.57 8.58 -5.35
N GLU A 147 -24.08 9.56 -4.61
CA GLU A 147 -24.08 10.97 -5.02
C GLU A 147 -22.65 11.55 -5.15
N ASP A 148 -21.69 10.97 -4.43
CA ASP A 148 -20.27 11.30 -4.47
C ASP A 148 -19.49 10.58 -5.59
N GLY A 149 -20.17 9.77 -6.40
CA GLY A 149 -19.57 8.96 -7.46
C GLY A 149 -18.97 7.63 -7.00
N GLN A 150 -18.95 7.33 -5.69
CA GLN A 150 -18.46 6.05 -5.18
C GLN A 150 -19.51 4.94 -5.35
N SER A 151 -19.05 3.69 -5.38
CA SER A 151 -19.96 2.55 -5.33
C SER A 151 -20.66 2.47 -3.97
N VAL A 152 -21.93 2.04 -3.99
CA VAL A 152 -22.65 1.58 -2.81
C VAL A 152 -23.19 0.18 -3.11
N TYR A 153 -22.82 -0.78 -2.26
CA TYR A 153 -23.28 -2.16 -2.41
C TYR A 153 -24.47 -2.48 -1.50
N LYS A 154 -25.40 -3.29 -2.01
CA LYS A 154 -26.67 -3.59 -1.36
C LYS A 154 -27.03 -5.08 -1.46
N LEU A 155 -27.42 -5.69 -0.35
CA LEU A 155 -27.92 -7.07 -0.34
C LEU A 155 -29.34 -7.16 -0.91
N THR A 156 -29.62 -8.24 -1.64
CA THR A 156 -30.93 -8.54 -2.24
C THR A 156 -31.19 -10.04 -2.30
N ASP A 157 -32.39 -10.41 -2.77
CA ASP A 157 -32.85 -11.79 -2.94
C ASP A 157 -32.98 -12.59 -1.63
N PHE A 158 -33.92 -12.15 -0.80
CA PHE A 158 -34.26 -12.75 0.48
C PHE A 158 -35.18 -13.99 0.34
N GLY A 159 -35.29 -14.58 -0.85
CA GLY A 159 -36.09 -15.77 -1.09
C GLY A 159 -35.62 -17.01 -0.30
N ALA A 160 -34.33 -17.00 0.08
CA ALA A 160 -33.71 -17.97 0.98
C ALA A 160 -33.64 -17.47 2.43
N ALA A 161 -34.04 -16.25 2.77
CA ALA A 161 -33.87 -15.71 4.11
C ALA A 161 -34.84 -16.35 5.12
N ARG A 162 -34.47 -16.30 6.41
CA ARG A 162 -35.32 -16.76 7.51
C ARG A 162 -35.02 -15.97 8.78
N GLU A 163 -36.06 -15.70 9.55
CA GLU A 163 -35.92 -15.24 10.94
C GLU A 163 -35.47 -16.41 11.81
N LEU A 164 -34.35 -16.22 12.51
CA LEU A 164 -33.76 -17.21 13.40
C LEU A 164 -33.22 -16.49 14.63
N GLU A 165 -33.56 -17.02 15.81
CA GLU A 165 -32.83 -16.67 17.03
C GLU A 165 -31.42 -17.27 16.99
N ASP A 166 -30.51 -16.74 17.80
CA ASP A 166 -29.07 -17.00 17.73
C ASP A 166 -28.69 -18.48 17.84
N ASP A 167 -29.45 -19.21 18.66
CA ASP A 167 -29.26 -20.64 18.92
C ASP A 167 -30.20 -21.52 18.06
N GLU A 168 -31.07 -20.90 17.24
CA GLU A 168 -32.05 -21.63 16.45
C GLU A 168 -31.42 -22.25 15.21
N GLN A 169 -31.67 -23.55 15.08
CA GLN A 169 -31.12 -24.40 14.05
C GLN A 169 -32.13 -24.74 12.96
N PHE A 170 -31.70 -24.84 11.70
CA PHE A 170 -32.59 -25.14 10.56
C PHE A 170 -32.14 -26.33 9.70
N VAL A 171 -33.06 -26.77 8.82
CA VAL A 171 -32.98 -28.01 8.02
C VAL A 171 -33.18 -27.76 6.51
N SER A 172 -33.76 -26.61 6.12
CA SER A 172 -34.11 -26.30 4.72
C SER A 172 -32.90 -25.92 3.86
N LEU A 173 -32.86 -26.39 2.60
CA LEU A 173 -31.73 -26.24 1.67
C LEU A 173 -31.97 -25.10 0.67
N TYR A 174 -31.08 -24.10 0.69
CA TYR A 174 -30.99 -23.01 -0.28
C TYR A 174 -29.51 -22.64 -0.46
N GLY A 175 -29.15 -22.06 -1.61
CA GLY A 175 -27.84 -21.50 -1.85
C GLY A 175 -27.21 -21.91 -3.19
N THR A 176 -26.07 -21.31 -3.50
CA THR A 176 -25.33 -21.51 -4.75
C THR A 176 -24.10 -22.38 -4.50
N GLU A 177 -23.95 -23.48 -5.27
CA GLU A 177 -23.02 -24.59 -4.99
C GLU A 177 -21.62 -24.12 -4.54
N GLU A 178 -21.05 -23.12 -5.19
CA GLU A 178 -19.68 -22.63 -4.94
C GLU A 178 -19.50 -21.85 -3.63
N TYR A 179 -20.58 -21.37 -3.02
CA TYR A 179 -20.58 -20.50 -1.83
C TYR A 179 -21.20 -21.16 -0.60
N LEU A 180 -21.65 -22.41 -0.72
CA LEU A 180 -22.29 -23.16 0.36
C LEU A 180 -21.28 -23.62 1.41
N HIS A 181 -21.70 -23.53 2.67
CA HIS A 181 -21.01 -24.15 3.80
C HIS A 181 -20.88 -25.68 3.59
N PRO A 182 -19.77 -26.34 4.02
CA PRO A 182 -19.54 -27.77 3.82
C PRO A 182 -20.71 -28.67 4.23
N ASP A 183 -21.24 -28.48 5.45
CA ASP A 183 -22.36 -29.28 5.93
C ASP A 183 -23.63 -29.05 5.09
N MET A 184 -23.84 -27.85 4.51
CA MET A 184 -24.99 -27.58 3.62
C MET A 184 -24.76 -28.20 2.24
N TYR A 185 -23.53 -28.19 1.75
CA TYR A 185 -23.14 -28.76 0.46
C TYR A 185 -23.38 -30.27 0.42
N GLU A 186 -23.00 -31.00 1.48
CA GLU A 186 -23.23 -32.46 1.56
C GLU A 186 -24.69 -32.83 1.33
N ARG A 187 -25.59 -32.07 1.96
CA ARG A 187 -27.02 -32.34 1.90
C ARG A 187 -27.68 -31.79 0.64
N ALA A 188 -27.36 -30.57 0.24
CA ALA A 188 -27.97 -29.90 -0.91
C ALA A 188 -27.49 -30.47 -2.25
N VAL A 189 -26.20 -30.79 -2.34
CA VAL A 189 -25.53 -31.12 -3.61
C VAL A 189 -25.30 -32.62 -3.74
N LEU A 190 -24.77 -33.28 -2.70
CA LEU A 190 -24.53 -34.73 -2.72
C LEU A 190 -25.77 -35.55 -2.33
N ARG A 191 -26.84 -34.91 -1.86
CA ARG A 191 -28.11 -35.54 -1.45
C ARG A 191 -27.94 -36.67 -0.42
N LYS A 192 -26.94 -36.57 0.45
CA LYS A 192 -26.74 -37.53 1.54
C LYS A 192 -27.66 -37.18 2.72
N GLU A 193 -28.23 -38.20 3.35
CA GLU A 193 -29.01 -38.04 4.57
C GLU A 193 -28.07 -37.71 5.74
N HIS A 194 -28.19 -36.51 6.28
CA HIS A 194 -27.46 -36.08 7.45
C HIS A 194 -28.37 -35.25 8.36
N GLN A 195 -28.36 -35.54 9.67
CA GLN A 195 -29.20 -34.87 10.67
C GLN A 195 -28.54 -33.61 11.27
N LYS A 196 -27.36 -33.20 10.79
CA LYS A 196 -26.76 -31.95 11.25
C LYS A 196 -27.67 -30.77 10.93
N LYS A 197 -27.74 -29.90 11.92
CA LYS A 197 -28.52 -28.69 11.95
C LYS A 197 -27.58 -27.50 11.74
N TYR A 198 -28.05 -26.50 10.99
CA TYR A 198 -27.25 -25.34 10.61
C TYR A 198 -27.62 -24.12 11.45
N GLY A 199 -26.63 -23.35 11.89
CA GLY A 199 -26.83 -22.07 12.59
C GLY A 199 -26.62 -20.86 11.67
N ALA A 200 -26.67 -19.65 12.24
CA ALA A 200 -26.48 -18.39 11.50
C ALA A 200 -25.08 -18.24 10.87
N THR A 201 -24.07 -18.94 11.39
CA THR A 201 -22.67 -18.93 10.95
C THR A 201 -22.46 -19.40 9.50
N VAL A 202 -23.45 -20.04 8.87
CA VAL A 202 -23.36 -20.41 7.45
C VAL A 202 -23.17 -19.20 6.53
N ASP A 203 -23.72 -18.03 6.92
CA ASP A 203 -23.55 -16.79 6.16
C ASP A 203 -22.10 -16.31 6.20
N LEU A 204 -21.37 -16.55 7.30
CA LEU A 204 -19.95 -16.19 7.42
C LEU A 204 -19.08 -16.95 6.42
N TRP A 205 -19.38 -18.23 6.16
CA TRP A 205 -18.69 -18.99 5.12
C TRP A 205 -18.94 -18.39 3.74
N SER A 206 -20.20 -18.13 3.39
CA SER A 206 -20.57 -17.54 2.09
C SER A 206 -19.96 -16.15 1.89
N ILE A 207 -19.88 -15.35 2.96
CA ILE A 207 -19.16 -14.06 2.98
C ILE A 207 -17.66 -14.26 2.77
N GLY A 208 -17.04 -15.22 3.46
CA GLY A 208 -15.62 -15.53 3.29
C GLY A 208 -15.27 -15.92 1.86
N VAL A 209 -16.08 -16.78 1.23
CA VAL A 209 -15.91 -17.15 -0.19
C VAL A 209 -16.09 -15.93 -1.09
N THR A 210 -17.07 -15.08 -0.79
CA THR A 210 -17.33 -13.84 -1.54
C THR A 210 -16.17 -12.84 -1.44
N PHE A 211 -15.62 -12.61 -0.26
CA PHE A 211 -14.48 -11.72 -0.05
C PHE A 211 -13.21 -12.27 -0.68
N TYR A 212 -12.95 -13.57 -0.59
CA TYR A 212 -11.82 -14.18 -1.30
C TYR A 212 -11.96 -13.99 -2.82
N HIS A 213 -13.16 -14.22 -3.36
CA HIS A 213 -13.43 -14.03 -4.79
C HIS A 213 -13.26 -12.58 -5.21
N ALA A 214 -13.74 -11.62 -4.41
CA ALA A 214 -13.54 -10.20 -4.67
C ALA A 214 -12.07 -9.77 -4.59
N ALA A 215 -11.29 -10.35 -3.66
CA ALA A 215 -9.88 -10.03 -3.46
C ALA A 215 -8.97 -10.62 -4.55
N THR A 216 -9.35 -11.75 -5.16
CA THR A 216 -8.45 -12.53 -6.03
C THR A 216 -8.98 -12.77 -7.45
N GLY A 217 -10.26 -12.48 -7.71
CA GLY A 217 -10.93 -12.78 -8.99
C GLY A 217 -11.18 -14.28 -9.21
N SER A 218 -10.87 -15.13 -8.22
CA SER A 218 -11.02 -16.59 -8.29
C SER A 218 -11.71 -17.14 -7.03
N LEU A 219 -12.39 -18.27 -7.17
CA LEU A 219 -12.93 -19.00 -6.02
C LEU A 219 -11.79 -19.61 -5.17
N PRO A 220 -11.94 -19.67 -3.83
CA PRO A 220 -10.92 -20.22 -2.92
C PRO A 220 -10.73 -21.73 -3.06
N PHE A 221 -11.80 -22.47 -3.34
CA PHE A 221 -11.78 -23.92 -3.41
C PHE A 221 -12.11 -24.37 -4.83
N ARG A 222 -11.13 -25.00 -5.50
CA ARG A 222 -11.23 -25.33 -6.93
C ARG A 222 -10.73 -26.75 -7.19
N PRO A 223 -11.62 -27.72 -7.43
CA PRO A 223 -11.22 -29.00 -7.98
C PRO A 223 -10.82 -28.85 -9.45
N PHE A 224 -10.06 -29.81 -9.97
CA PHE A 224 -9.73 -29.85 -11.39
C PHE A 224 -11.03 -29.93 -12.24
N GLU A 225 -11.06 -29.21 -13.36
CA GLU A 225 -12.25 -28.97 -14.21
C GLU A 225 -13.41 -28.17 -13.59
N GLY A 226 -13.30 -27.78 -12.31
CA GLY A 226 -14.21 -26.84 -11.67
C GLY A 226 -15.28 -27.47 -10.76
N PRO A 227 -15.84 -26.67 -9.83
CA PRO A 227 -16.61 -27.16 -8.67
C PRO A 227 -17.91 -27.88 -9.05
N ARG A 228 -18.57 -27.46 -10.14
CA ARG A 228 -19.83 -28.08 -10.59
C ARG A 228 -19.64 -29.43 -11.28
N ARG A 229 -18.48 -29.65 -11.91
CA ARG A 229 -18.17 -30.90 -12.61
C ARG A 229 -17.69 -31.97 -11.66
N ASN A 230 -16.94 -31.58 -10.62
CA ASN A 230 -16.31 -32.51 -9.69
C ASN A 230 -16.79 -32.27 -8.25
N LYS A 231 -18.06 -32.59 -8.01
CA LYS A 231 -18.79 -32.26 -6.77
C LYS A 231 -18.23 -33.01 -5.56
N GLU A 232 -17.79 -34.25 -5.77
CA GLU A 232 -17.21 -35.10 -4.74
C GLU A 232 -15.84 -34.59 -4.30
N VAL A 233 -14.98 -34.17 -5.24
CA VAL A 233 -13.69 -33.56 -4.89
C VAL A 233 -13.89 -32.18 -4.27
N MET A 234 -14.85 -31.38 -4.75
CA MET A 234 -15.21 -30.11 -4.11
C MET A 234 -15.57 -30.33 -2.64
N TYR A 235 -16.41 -31.33 -2.34
CA TYR A 235 -16.76 -31.68 -0.97
C TYR A 235 -15.53 -32.10 -0.15
N LYS A 236 -14.67 -32.97 -0.70
CA LYS A 236 -13.41 -33.37 -0.04
C LYS A 236 -12.50 -32.18 0.29
N ILE A 237 -12.42 -31.20 -0.60
CA ILE A 237 -11.66 -29.96 -0.37
C ILE A 237 -12.29 -29.22 0.82
N ILE A 238 -13.55 -28.83 0.74
CA ILE A 238 -14.14 -27.94 1.74
C ILE A 238 -14.29 -28.58 3.13
N THR A 239 -14.40 -29.92 3.24
CA THR A 239 -14.39 -30.62 4.53
C THR A 239 -13.00 -31.02 5.02
N GLY A 240 -12.07 -31.32 4.10
CA GLY A 240 -10.72 -31.78 4.42
C GLY A 240 -9.72 -30.64 4.57
N LYS A 241 -10.19 -29.39 4.55
CA LYS A 241 -9.38 -28.19 4.65
C LYS A 241 -8.72 -28.10 6.03
N PRO A 242 -7.40 -27.88 6.11
CA PRO A 242 -6.75 -27.62 7.39
C PRO A 242 -7.16 -26.25 7.96
N SER A 243 -7.23 -26.14 9.28
CA SER A 243 -7.47 -24.86 9.96
C SER A 243 -6.42 -23.82 9.53
N GLY A 244 -6.86 -22.58 9.36
CA GLY A 244 -6.03 -21.48 8.88
C GLY A 244 -5.89 -21.38 7.35
N ALA A 245 -6.09 -22.46 6.59
CA ALA A 245 -5.99 -22.38 5.13
C ALA A 245 -7.21 -21.63 4.56
N ILE A 246 -6.94 -20.72 3.62
CA ILE A 246 -7.95 -19.86 2.97
C ILE A 246 -8.27 -20.28 1.53
N SER A 247 -7.45 -21.15 0.93
CA SER A 247 -7.71 -21.71 -0.39
C SER A 247 -7.15 -23.12 -0.55
N GLY A 248 -7.77 -23.88 -1.47
CA GLY A 248 -7.42 -25.27 -1.80
C GLY A 248 -7.66 -25.53 -3.28
N ILE A 249 -6.58 -25.76 -4.04
CA ILE A 249 -6.64 -25.86 -5.51
C ILE A 249 -6.08 -27.20 -5.96
N GLN A 250 -6.80 -27.89 -6.84
CA GLN A 250 -6.32 -29.09 -7.53
C GLN A 250 -5.92 -28.73 -8.97
N LYS A 251 -4.62 -28.76 -9.28
CA LYS A 251 -4.10 -28.32 -10.60
C LYS A 251 -4.21 -29.35 -11.72
N ALA A 252 -4.27 -30.63 -11.38
CA ALA A 252 -4.31 -31.73 -12.35
C ALA A 252 -5.38 -32.75 -11.97
N GLU A 253 -5.88 -33.49 -12.96
CA GLU A 253 -6.84 -34.57 -12.74
C GLU A 253 -6.29 -35.59 -11.74
N ASN A 254 -7.06 -35.88 -10.68
CA ASN A 254 -6.66 -36.77 -9.57
C ASN A 254 -5.35 -36.38 -8.85
N GLY A 255 -4.84 -35.15 -9.05
CA GLY A 255 -3.67 -34.63 -8.35
C GLY A 255 -3.97 -34.25 -6.89
N PRO A 256 -2.93 -33.93 -6.10
CA PRO A 256 -3.10 -33.45 -4.72
C PRO A 256 -3.80 -32.09 -4.69
N ILE A 257 -4.39 -31.78 -3.53
CA ILE A 257 -4.94 -30.45 -3.23
C ILE A 257 -3.79 -29.59 -2.67
N GLU A 258 -3.49 -28.48 -3.33
CA GLU A 258 -2.54 -27.50 -2.85
C GLU A 258 -3.26 -26.51 -1.93
N TRP A 259 -2.93 -26.55 -0.64
CA TRP A 259 -3.46 -25.64 0.38
C TRP A 259 -2.61 -24.39 0.49
N SER A 260 -3.25 -23.23 0.64
CA SER A 260 -2.56 -21.96 0.93
C SER A 260 -3.16 -21.25 2.14
N TRP A 261 -2.27 -20.60 2.91
CA TRP A 261 -2.57 -19.73 4.04
C TRP A 261 -2.39 -18.25 3.70
N GLU A 262 -1.97 -17.95 2.47
CA GLU A 262 -1.75 -16.59 1.98
C GLU A 262 -2.50 -16.34 0.68
N MET A 263 -2.71 -15.06 0.38
CA MET A 263 -3.25 -14.62 -0.90
C MET A 263 -2.30 -14.98 -2.06
N PRO A 264 -2.81 -15.26 -3.26
CA PRO A 264 -1.97 -15.50 -4.43
C PRO A 264 -1.17 -14.24 -4.79
N VAL A 265 0.00 -14.42 -5.41
CA VAL A 265 0.89 -13.32 -5.82
C VAL A 265 0.19 -12.35 -6.79
N SER A 266 -0.73 -12.84 -7.61
CA SER A 266 -1.52 -12.02 -8.53
C SER A 266 -2.55 -11.09 -7.86
N CYS A 267 -2.81 -11.25 -6.55
CA CYS A 267 -3.74 -10.42 -5.79
C CYS A 267 -3.32 -8.94 -5.82
N SER A 268 -4.29 -8.06 -6.08
CA SER A 268 -4.12 -6.61 -6.17
C SER A 268 -4.04 -5.89 -4.80
N LEU A 269 -4.43 -6.56 -3.71
CA LEU A 269 -4.47 -5.93 -2.39
C LEU A 269 -3.05 -5.74 -1.84
N SER A 270 -2.76 -4.59 -1.23
CA SER A 270 -1.48 -4.36 -0.56
C SER A 270 -1.18 -5.40 0.51
N LYS A 271 0.11 -5.70 0.75
CA LYS A 271 0.50 -6.64 1.82
C LYS A 271 -0.02 -6.19 3.20
N GLY A 272 -0.11 -4.87 3.43
CA GLY A 272 -0.70 -4.29 4.63
C GLY A 272 -2.15 -4.74 4.85
N LEU A 273 -3.00 -4.66 3.82
CA LEU A 273 -4.38 -5.14 3.93
C LEU A 273 -4.45 -6.67 3.99
N GLN A 274 -3.62 -7.39 3.23
CA GLN A 274 -3.59 -8.86 3.27
C GLN A 274 -3.30 -9.40 4.67
N LEU A 275 -2.38 -8.76 5.41
CA LEU A 275 -2.06 -9.14 6.80
C LEU A 275 -3.26 -9.01 7.76
N LEU A 276 -4.18 -8.08 7.49
CA LEU A 276 -5.39 -7.87 8.28
C LEU A 276 -6.55 -8.77 7.82
N LEU A 277 -6.70 -8.95 6.51
CA LEU A 277 -7.82 -9.69 5.91
C LEU A 277 -7.65 -11.22 6.01
N THR A 278 -6.42 -11.73 5.88
CA THR A 278 -6.15 -13.18 5.87
C THR A 278 -6.62 -13.87 7.15
N PRO A 279 -6.35 -13.33 8.37
CA PRO A 279 -6.91 -13.87 9.61
C PRO A 279 -8.44 -13.89 9.61
N VAL A 280 -9.11 -12.85 9.11
CA VAL A 280 -10.58 -12.83 9.02
C VAL A 280 -11.07 -13.98 8.16
N LEU A 281 -10.52 -14.13 6.93
CA LEU A 281 -10.89 -15.21 6.01
C LEU A 281 -10.63 -16.59 6.60
N ALA A 282 -9.48 -16.79 7.23
CA ALA A 282 -9.09 -18.07 7.82
C ALA A 282 -10.07 -18.56 8.89
N ASN A 283 -10.64 -17.63 9.67
CA ASN A 283 -11.53 -17.96 10.78
C ASN A 283 -13.02 -18.03 10.40
N ILE A 284 -13.46 -17.35 9.32
CA ILE A 284 -14.83 -17.46 8.82
C ILE A 284 -15.00 -18.55 7.74
N LEU A 285 -13.91 -18.93 7.08
CA LEU A 285 -13.82 -20.13 6.25
C LEU A 285 -13.39 -21.32 7.10
N GLU A 286 -13.93 -21.50 8.30
CA GLU A 286 -13.67 -22.69 9.12
C GLU A 286 -14.83 -23.68 8.99
N ALA A 287 -14.51 -24.93 8.68
CA ALA A 287 -15.51 -25.99 8.50
C ALA A 287 -15.98 -26.53 9.86
N ASP A 288 -15.09 -26.46 10.87
CA ASP A 288 -15.39 -26.80 12.24
C ASP A 288 -16.09 -25.63 12.96
N GLN A 289 -17.40 -25.78 13.18
CA GLN A 289 -18.24 -24.74 13.76
C GLN A 289 -17.81 -24.31 15.17
N GLU A 290 -17.12 -25.15 15.93
CA GLU A 290 -16.62 -24.79 17.27
C GLU A 290 -15.39 -23.86 17.21
N LYS A 291 -14.66 -23.87 16.10
CA LYS A 291 -13.47 -23.04 15.86
C LYS A 291 -13.77 -21.81 15.02
N CYS A 292 -14.92 -21.79 14.34
CA CYS A 292 -15.37 -20.68 13.52
C CYS A 292 -15.64 -19.45 14.40
N TRP A 293 -15.34 -18.26 13.88
CA TRP A 293 -15.74 -17.02 14.55
C TRP A 293 -17.27 -16.86 14.61
N GLY A 294 -17.74 -16.27 15.70
CA GLY A 294 -19.09 -15.72 15.78
C GLY A 294 -19.19 -14.35 15.07
N PHE A 295 -20.44 -13.87 14.90
CA PHE A 295 -20.71 -12.58 14.26
C PHE A 295 -20.10 -11.39 15.00
N ASP A 296 -20.14 -11.37 16.33
CA ASP A 296 -19.61 -10.24 17.10
C ASP A 296 -18.11 -10.04 16.87
N GLN A 297 -17.35 -11.14 16.87
CA GLN A 297 -15.93 -11.12 16.56
C GLN A 297 -15.69 -10.72 15.10
N PHE A 298 -16.43 -11.30 14.16
CA PHE A 298 -16.34 -10.90 12.75
C PHE A 298 -16.60 -9.41 12.53
N PHE A 299 -17.63 -8.84 13.16
CA PHE A 299 -17.96 -7.41 13.07
C PHE A 299 -16.89 -6.54 13.74
N ALA A 300 -16.38 -6.93 14.91
CA ALA A 300 -15.32 -6.20 15.59
C ALA A 300 -14.03 -6.14 14.74
N GLU A 301 -13.60 -7.29 14.20
CA GLU A 301 -12.36 -7.40 13.43
C GLU A 301 -12.46 -6.70 12.07
N THR A 302 -13.59 -6.83 11.37
CA THR A 302 -13.78 -6.11 10.09
C THR A 302 -13.96 -4.61 10.31
N SER A 303 -14.63 -4.20 11.38
CA SER A 303 -14.73 -2.80 11.79
C SER A 303 -13.36 -2.21 12.12
N ASP A 304 -12.49 -2.95 12.83
CA ASP A 304 -11.12 -2.51 13.11
C ASP A 304 -10.35 -2.19 11.82
N ILE A 305 -10.46 -3.04 10.78
CA ILE A 305 -9.85 -2.79 9.46
C ILE A 305 -10.37 -1.49 8.85
N LEU A 306 -11.69 -1.31 8.85
CA LEU A 306 -12.37 -0.19 8.18
C LEU A 306 -12.16 1.16 8.87
N HIS A 307 -11.82 1.18 10.16
CA HIS A 307 -11.55 2.42 10.92
C HIS A 307 -10.09 2.91 10.82
N ARG A 308 -9.21 2.13 10.17
CA ARG A 308 -7.81 2.51 9.97
C ARG A 308 -7.66 3.50 8.81
N ILE A 309 -6.79 4.47 9.00
CA ILE A 309 -6.26 5.31 7.92
C ILE A 309 -5.09 4.60 7.23
N ILE A 310 -4.81 5.01 5.99
CA ILE A 310 -3.72 4.47 5.18
C ILE A 310 -2.61 5.52 5.10
N ILE A 311 -1.39 5.12 5.46
CA ILE A 311 -0.18 5.89 5.22
C ILE A 311 0.68 5.14 4.21
N HIS A 312 1.06 5.82 3.14
CA HIS A 312 1.90 5.26 2.09
C HIS A 312 3.37 5.50 2.45
N ILE A 313 4.14 4.41 2.45
CA ILE A 313 5.59 4.48 2.64
C ILE A 313 6.28 3.76 1.48
N PHE A 314 7.48 4.19 1.13
CA PHE A 314 8.31 3.51 0.14
C PHE A 314 9.69 3.23 0.73
N SER A 315 10.04 1.95 0.84
CA SER A 315 11.35 1.50 1.32
C SER A 315 12.35 1.66 0.18
N LEU A 316 13.27 2.62 0.32
CA LEU A 316 14.18 3.01 -0.76
C LEU A 316 15.14 1.87 -1.13
N GLN A 317 15.78 1.27 -0.13
CA GLN A 317 16.77 0.21 -0.33
C GLN A 317 16.15 -1.11 -0.82
N GLN A 318 14.91 -1.41 -0.43
CA GLN A 318 14.19 -2.59 -0.91
C GLN A 318 13.46 -2.35 -2.24
N MET A 319 13.32 -1.08 -2.65
CA MET A 319 12.51 -0.64 -3.79
C MET A 319 11.08 -1.18 -3.75
N THR A 320 10.39 -0.98 -2.62
CA THR A 320 9.04 -1.50 -2.36
C THR A 320 8.10 -0.44 -1.77
N LEU A 321 6.89 -0.35 -2.34
CA LEU A 321 5.80 0.49 -1.83
C LEU A 321 4.93 -0.30 -0.85
N HIS A 322 4.59 0.33 0.27
CA HIS A 322 3.77 -0.27 1.32
C HIS A 322 2.63 0.66 1.72
N LYS A 323 1.50 0.04 2.11
CA LYS A 323 0.38 0.71 2.75
C LYS A 323 0.33 0.30 4.22
N ILE A 324 0.47 1.28 5.09
CA ILE A 324 0.40 1.11 6.54
C ILE A 324 -1.02 1.44 6.99
N TYR A 325 -1.74 0.40 7.41
CA TYR A 325 -3.08 0.52 7.99
C TYR A 325 -2.97 0.75 9.50
N ILE A 326 -3.27 1.96 9.94
CA ILE A 326 -3.08 2.42 11.32
C ILE A 326 -4.30 3.20 11.79
N HIS A 327 -4.65 3.12 13.07
CA HIS A 327 -5.72 3.97 13.61
C HIS A 327 -5.28 5.42 13.71
N SER A 328 -6.20 6.35 13.50
CA SER A 328 -5.96 7.80 13.58
C SER A 328 -5.38 8.25 14.94
N TYR A 329 -5.74 7.54 16.01
CA TYR A 329 -5.30 7.78 17.38
C TYR A 329 -4.03 6.99 17.78
N ASN A 330 -3.48 6.15 16.91
CA ASN A 330 -2.21 5.49 17.21
C ASN A 330 -1.04 6.47 17.11
N THR A 331 0.04 6.15 17.82
CA THR A 331 1.23 6.99 17.92
C THR A 331 2.29 6.63 16.87
N ALA A 332 3.29 7.49 16.72
CA ALA A 332 4.46 7.22 15.88
C ALA A 332 5.21 5.94 16.27
N ALA A 333 5.26 5.59 17.56
CA ALA A 333 5.84 4.32 18.00
C ALA A 333 5.15 3.10 17.35
N ILE A 334 3.81 3.10 17.29
CA ILE A 334 3.03 2.04 16.63
C ILE A 334 3.26 2.07 15.12
N PHE A 335 3.34 3.26 14.52
CA PHE A 335 3.67 3.40 13.10
C PHE A 335 5.00 2.74 12.75
N HIS A 336 6.07 3.00 13.52
CA HIS A 336 7.37 2.36 13.32
C HIS A 336 7.33 0.83 13.47
N GLU A 337 6.50 0.29 14.38
CA GLU A 337 6.29 -1.15 14.51
C GLU A 337 5.59 -1.74 13.27
N LEU A 338 4.58 -1.05 12.72
CA LEU A 338 3.89 -1.48 11.50
C LEU A 338 4.81 -1.41 10.27
N VAL A 339 5.68 -0.39 10.19
CA VAL A 339 6.75 -0.31 9.18
C VAL A 339 7.68 -1.51 9.31
N TYR A 340 8.12 -1.85 10.53
CA TYR A 340 8.98 -3.02 10.78
C TYR A 340 8.31 -4.33 10.36
N LYS A 341 7.01 -4.52 10.63
CA LYS A 341 6.31 -5.75 10.24
C LYS A 341 6.39 -6.04 8.74
N GLN A 342 6.36 -4.99 7.91
CA GLN A 342 6.40 -5.11 6.45
C GLN A 342 7.82 -5.04 5.85
N THR A 343 8.69 -4.18 6.39
CA THR A 343 10.04 -3.90 5.83
C THR A 343 11.16 -4.67 6.52
N LYS A 344 10.92 -5.15 7.75
CA LYS A 344 11.94 -5.72 8.67
C LYS A 344 13.02 -4.72 9.11
N ILE A 345 12.83 -3.42 8.91
CA ILE A 345 13.74 -2.37 9.36
C ILE A 345 13.41 -2.01 10.82
N PRO A 346 14.31 -2.20 11.80
CA PRO A 346 14.06 -1.85 13.20
C PRO A 346 13.78 -0.36 13.39
N SER A 347 12.92 0.01 14.35
CA SER A 347 12.48 1.40 14.57
C SER A 347 13.63 2.41 14.70
N GLN A 348 14.71 2.05 15.37
CA GLN A 348 15.90 2.90 15.56
C GLN A 348 16.70 3.14 14.28
N ASN A 349 16.50 2.30 13.26
CA ASN A 349 17.20 2.38 11.98
C ASN A 349 16.35 3.04 10.90
N GLN A 350 15.07 3.36 11.17
CA GLN A 350 14.16 3.96 10.20
C GLN A 350 14.38 5.47 10.10
N GLU A 351 15.03 5.91 9.03
CA GLU A 351 15.12 7.33 8.66
C GLU A 351 13.99 7.68 7.70
N LEU A 352 13.15 8.64 8.10
CA LEU A 352 11.96 9.03 7.35
C LEU A 352 12.23 10.31 6.57
N ILE A 353 11.85 10.33 5.30
CA ILE A 353 12.00 11.48 4.40
C ILE A 353 10.66 11.75 3.74
N TYR A 354 10.22 13.02 3.75
CA TYR A 354 9.00 13.45 3.11
C TYR A 354 9.21 14.82 2.46
N GLU A 355 8.83 14.94 1.19
CA GLU A 355 8.97 16.16 0.38
C GLU A 355 10.39 16.77 0.42
N GLY A 356 11.40 15.90 0.34
CA GLY A 356 12.82 16.28 0.31
C GLY A 356 13.41 16.69 1.65
N ARG A 357 12.69 16.49 2.76
CA ARG A 357 13.17 16.82 4.12
C ARG A 357 13.06 15.63 5.06
N ARG A 358 13.91 15.58 6.07
CA ARG A 358 13.78 14.63 7.18
C ARG A 358 12.47 14.85 7.93
N LEU A 359 11.73 13.76 8.12
CA LEU A 359 10.49 13.76 8.87
C LEU A 359 10.75 13.22 10.29
N MET A 360 10.87 14.12 11.25
CA MET A 360 10.97 13.75 12.66
C MET A 360 9.58 13.54 13.24
N LEU A 361 9.29 12.30 13.65
CA LEU A 361 8.05 11.95 14.33
C LEU A 361 8.34 11.69 15.80
N GLU A 362 7.91 12.62 16.67
CA GLU A 362 7.95 12.40 18.11
C GLU A 362 7.18 11.12 18.47
N PRO A 363 7.68 10.24 19.36
CA PRO A 363 7.08 8.93 19.62
C PRO A 363 5.59 8.98 19.99
N GLY A 364 5.14 10.06 20.63
CA GLY A 364 3.74 10.28 21.03
C GLY A 364 2.86 10.98 19.99
N ARG A 365 3.40 11.40 18.83
CA ARG A 365 2.63 12.08 17.78
C ARG A 365 1.59 11.14 17.19
N LEU A 366 0.35 11.61 17.10
CA LEU A 366 -0.77 10.82 16.58
C LEU A 366 -0.73 10.72 15.05
N ALA A 367 -1.12 9.56 14.50
CA ALA A 367 -1.10 9.26 13.07
C ALA A 367 -1.95 10.23 12.24
N GLN A 368 -3.08 10.71 12.77
CA GLN A 368 -3.91 11.72 12.10
C GLN A 368 -3.20 13.06 11.86
N LEU A 369 -2.11 13.33 12.60
CA LEU A 369 -1.31 14.55 12.49
C LEU A 369 -0.07 14.36 11.58
N PHE A 370 0.06 13.20 10.93
CA PHE A 370 1.15 12.96 10.00
C PHE A 370 0.88 13.67 8.67
N PRO A 371 1.91 13.87 7.83
CA PRO A 371 1.73 14.39 6.48
C PRO A 371 0.76 13.52 5.68
N ARG A 372 0.01 14.13 4.76
CA ARG A 372 -0.89 13.39 3.87
C ARG A 372 -0.07 12.70 2.78
N THR A 373 -0.22 11.39 2.67
CA THR A 373 0.54 10.58 1.70
C THR A 373 -0.36 10.01 0.61
N THR A 374 0.19 9.84 -0.60
CA THR A 374 -0.41 9.04 -1.68
C THR A 374 0.61 8.01 -2.18
N GLU A 375 0.22 7.14 -3.10
CA GLU A 375 1.15 6.18 -3.73
C GLU A 375 2.30 6.90 -4.47
N GLU A 376 2.04 8.06 -5.07
CA GLU A 376 3.03 8.89 -5.80
C GLU A 376 3.78 9.88 -4.89
N ASN A 377 3.23 10.16 -3.70
CA ASN A 377 3.88 10.99 -2.68
C ASN A 377 3.92 10.27 -1.31
N PRO A 378 4.68 9.16 -1.21
CA PRO A 378 4.82 8.42 0.03
C PRO A 378 5.87 9.07 0.95
N ILE A 379 5.90 8.64 2.21
CA ILE A 379 7.07 8.82 3.07
C ILE A 379 8.14 7.82 2.61
N ILE A 380 9.32 8.31 2.24
CA ILE A 380 10.47 7.48 1.91
C ILE A 380 11.11 7.00 3.22
N VAL A 381 11.39 5.70 3.32
CA VAL A 381 12.06 5.08 4.46
C VAL A 381 13.42 4.57 4.00
N VAL A 382 14.47 4.94 4.72
CA VAL A 382 15.85 4.49 4.51
C VAL A 382 16.35 3.85 5.81
N SER A 383 17.05 2.72 5.69
CA SER A 383 17.72 2.06 6.81
C SER A 383 19.18 2.50 6.89
N ARG A 384 19.69 2.59 8.12
CA ARG A 384 21.13 2.77 8.39
C ARG A 384 21.96 1.51 8.16
N GLU A 385 21.30 0.39 7.89
CA GLU A 385 21.91 -0.92 7.64
C GLU A 385 21.64 -1.35 6.21
N ALA A 386 22.53 -2.19 5.66
CA ALA A 386 22.37 -2.75 4.33
C ALA A 386 21.15 -3.67 4.27
N LEU A 387 20.35 -3.50 3.22
CA LEU A 387 19.20 -4.34 2.90
C LEU A 387 19.33 -4.86 1.49
N ASN A 388 18.76 -6.04 1.24
CA ASN A 388 18.66 -6.56 -0.12
C ASN A 388 17.55 -5.83 -0.86
N ILE A 389 17.81 -5.51 -2.14
CA ILE A 389 16.76 -5.05 -3.03
C ILE A 389 15.75 -6.18 -3.27
N VAL A 390 14.47 -5.84 -3.31
CA VAL A 390 13.38 -6.80 -3.53
C VAL A 390 12.64 -6.47 -4.82
N GLY A 391 12.30 -5.20 -5.03
CA GLY A 391 11.50 -4.76 -6.16
C GLY A 391 10.03 -5.20 -6.08
N LEU A 392 9.33 -5.10 -7.19
CA LEU A 392 7.93 -5.53 -7.29
C LEU A 392 7.85 -7.05 -7.52
N ILE A 393 7.19 -7.77 -6.61
CA ILE A 393 6.90 -9.19 -6.78
C ILE A 393 5.56 -9.33 -7.52
N TYR A 394 5.56 -10.05 -8.64
CA TYR A 394 4.36 -10.30 -9.44
C TYR A 394 4.44 -11.69 -10.11
N GLU A 395 3.27 -12.26 -10.42
CA GLU A 395 3.15 -13.56 -11.12
C GLU A 395 3.48 -13.44 -12.62
N GLU A 396 4.08 -14.47 -13.22
CA GLU A 396 4.49 -14.44 -14.63
C GLU A 396 3.29 -14.28 -15.57
N VAL A 397 3.43 -13.38 -16.55
CA VAL A 397 2.42 -13.12 -17.58
C VAL A 397 2.57 -14.11 -18.74
N LEU A 398 1.63 -15.07 -18.83
CA LEU A 398 1.59 -16.10 -19.86
C LEU A 398 0.23 -16.14 -20.55
N LEU A 399 0.22 -16.18 -21.88
CA LEU A 399 -1.03 -16.32 -22.66
C LEU A 399 -1.53 -17.78 -22.64
N PRO A 400 -2.85 -18.00 -22.58
CA PRO A 400 -3.42 -19.32 -22.71
C PRO A 400 -3.24 -19.84 -24.15
N LYS A 401 -3.22 -21.17 -24.30
CA LYS A 401 -3.18 -21.80 -25.63
C LYS A 401 -4.51 -21.52 -26.36
N VAL A 402 -4.41 -20.97 -27.56
CA VAL A 402 -5.58 -20.73 -28.41
C VAL A 402 -6.01 -22.04 -29.07
N HIS A 403 -7.28 -22.43 -28.89
CA HIS A 403 -7.87 -23.52 -29.65
C HIS A 403 -8.22 -23.05 -31.07
N GLN A 404 -7.92 -23.86 -32.08
CA GLN A 404 -8.21 -23.52 -33.48
C GLN A 404 -9.70 -23.67 -33.84
N ARG A 405 -10.44 -24.49 -33.09
CA ARG A 405 -11.87 -24.72 -33.32
C ARG A 405 -12.66 -23.43 -33.16
N TYR A 406 -13.56 -23.16 -34.09
CA TYR A 406 -14.59 -22.12 -33.96
C TYR A 406 -15.66 -22.61 -32.98
N ASP A 407 -15.83 -21.87 -31.88
CA ASP A 407 -16.76 -22.21 -30.81
C ASP A 407 -17.10 -20.93 -30.04
N LEU A 408 -18.30 -20.39 -30.20
CA LEU A 408 -18.69 -19.09 -29.63
C LEU A 408 -18.56 -19.05 -28.10
N ASP A 409 -18.83 -20.16 -27.42
CA ASP A 409 -18.68 -20.25 -25.96
C ASP A 409 -17.21 -20.29 -25.53
N GLY A 410 -16.42 -21.15 -26.17
CA GLY A 410 -14.98 -21.24 -25.95
C GLY A 410 -14.23 -19.96 -26.29
N ASP A 411 -14.59 -19.32 -27.41
CA ASP A 411 -13.98 -18.11 -27.93
C ASP A 411 -14.22 -16.92 -27.00
N ALA A 412 -15.46 -16.73 -26.52
CA ALA A 412 -15.76 -15.68 -25.53
C ALA A 412 -15.04 -15.92 -24.18
N SER A 413 -14.96 -17.18 -23.73
CA SER A 413 -14.23 -17.55 -22.51
C SER A 413 -12.73 -17.30 -22.63
N MET A 414 -12.13 -17.71 -23.76
CA MET A 414 -10.73 -17.48 -24.07
C MET A 414 -10.41 -15.99 -24.20
N ALA A 415 -11.26 -15.22 -24.89
CA ALA A 415 -11.10 -13.77 -25.01
C ALA A 415 -11.16 -13.07 -23.64
N LYS A 416 -12.06 -13.49 -22.74
CA LYS A 416 -12.09 -12.98 -21.36
C LYS A 416 -10.76 -13.23 -20.64
N ALA A 417 -10.25 -14.46 -20.71
CA ALA A 417 -9.00 -14.84 -20.04
C ALA A 417 -7.80 -14.06 -20.59
N VAL A 418 -7.66 -14.00 -21.92
CA VAL A 418 -6.61 -13.21 -22.60
C VAL A 418 -6.69 -11.74 -22.20
N THR A 419 -7.88 -11.14 -22.25
CA THR A 419 -8.07 -9.73 -21.86
C THR A 419 -7.66 -9.49 -20.41
N GLY A 420 -8.05 -10.39 -19.49
CA GLY A 420 -7.67 -10.28 -18.07
C GLY A 420 -6.16 -10.35 -17.84
N ILE A 421 -5.45 -11.22 -18.56
CA ILE A 421 -3.98 -11.30 -18.50
C ILE A 421 -3.33 -10.00 -18.99
N ILE A 422 -3.86 -9.39 -20.05
CA ILE A 422 -3.34 -8.11 -20.53
C ILE A 422 -3.68 -6.96 -19.57
N CYS A 423 -4.87 -6.94 -18.96
CA CYS A 423 -5.20 -6.00 -17.88
C CYS A 423 -4.19 -6.09 -16.73
N TYR A 424 -3.87 -7.32 -16.31
CA TYR A 424 -2.87 -7.57 -15.27
C TYR A 424 -1.48 -7.06 -15.67
N ALA A 425 -1.03 -7.34 -16.90
CA ALA A 425 0.24 -6.82 -17.41
C ALA A 425 0.28 -5.28 -17.44
N CYS A 426 -0.81 -4.61 -17.82
CA CYS A 426 -0.91 -3.14 -17.79
C CYS A 426 -0.76 -2.59 -16.36
N ARG A 427 -1.43 -3.23 -15.39
CA ARG A 427 -1.34 -2.86 -13.96
C ARG A 427 0.09 -3.02 -13.42
N VAL A 428 0.72 -4.17 -13.71
CA VAL A 428 2.11 -4.43 -13.30
C VAL A 428 3.06 -3.43 -13.95
N ALA A 429 2.94 -3.16 -15.26
CA ALA A 429 3.78 -2.18 -15.95
C ALA A 429 3.68 -0.78 -15.33
N SER A 430 2.47 -0.36 -14.97
CA SER A 430 2.24 0.93 -14.29
C SER A 430 2.90 0.97 -12.91
N SER A 431 2.84 -0.14 -12.17
CA SER A 431 3.48 -0.27 -10.84
C SER A 431 5.01 -0.28 -10.94
N LEU A 432 5.57 -0.99 -11.93
CA LEU A 432 7.01 -0.98 -12.21
C LEU A 432 7.51 0.44 -12.52
N LEU A 433 6.78 1.19 -13.35
CA LEU A 433 7.11 2.58 -13.65
C LEU A 433 7.05 3.45 -12.39
N LEU A 434 5.99 3.33 -11.58
CA LEU A 434 5.85 4.08 -10.33
C LEU A 434 7.03 3.81 -9.39
N TYR A 435 7.43 2.55 -9.21
CA TYR A 435 8.53 2.19 -8.31
C TYR A 435 9.85 2.83 -8.75
N GLN A 436 10.13 2.88 -10.06
CA GLN A 436 11.32 3.53 -10.59
C GLN A 436 11.28 5.05 -10.40
N GLU A 437 10.13 5.69 -10.61
CA GLU A 437 9.96 7.13 -10.36
C GLU A 437 10.11 7.47 -8.87
N LEU A 438 9.56 6.65 -7.97
CA LEU A 438 9.75 6.79 -6.53
C LEU A 438 11.20 6.57 -6.11
N MET A 439 11.89 5.60 -6.72
CA MET A 439 13.32 5.39 -6.49
C MET A 439 14.13 6.60 -6.90
N ARG A 440 13.94 7.14 -8.12
CA ARG A 440 14.61 8.36 -8.60
C ARG A 440 14.35 9.56 -7.66
N LYS A 441 13.10 9.73 -7.25
CA LYS A 441 12.68 10.79 -6.32
C LYS A 441 13.35 10.65 -4.96
N GLY A 442 13.35 9.43 -4.40
CA GLY A 442 13.97 9.13 -3.11
C GLY A 442 15.49 9.26 -3.13
N MET A 443 16.17 8.77 -4.18
CA MET A 443 17.61 8.95 -4.38
C MET A 443 17.98 10.44 -4.37
N ARG A 444 17.28 11.26 -5.15
CA ARG A 444 17.52 12.71 -5.20
C ARG A 444 17.36 13.36 -3.83
N TRP A 445 16.27 13.05 -3.14
CA TRP A 445 16.02 13.58 -1.80
C TRP A 445 17.10 13.17 -0.79
N LEU A 446 17.51 11.92 -0.82
CA LEU A 446 18.56 11.42 0.06
C LEU A 446 19.91 12.09 -0.25
N THR A 447 20.27 12.24 -1.52
CA THR A 447 21.48 12.95 -1.93
C THR A 447 21.50 14.39 -1.44
N GLU A 448 20.38 15.11 -1.51
CA GLU A 448 20.30 16.48 -0.99
C GLU A 448 20.41 16.52 0.55
N ILE A 449 19.79 15.58 1.26
CA ILE A 449 19.94 15.47 2.72
C ILE A 449 21.40 15.19 3.12
N ILE A 450 22.07 14.30 2.39
CA ILE A 450 23.49 13.99 2.64
C ILE A 450 24.37 15.22 2.36
N LYS A 451 24.04 16.04 1.35
CA LYS A 451 24.75 17.30 1.10
C LYS A 451 24.52 18.31 2.22
N ASP A 452 23.30 18.40 2.75
CA ASP A 452 22.98 19.26 3.88
C ASP A 452 23.77 18.84 5.13
N ASP A 453 23.85 17.54 5.42
CA ASP A 453 24.68 17.01 6.52
C ASP A 453 26.15 17.35 6.33
N TYR A 454 26.68 17.16 5.12
CA TYR A 454 28.04 17.52 4.79
C TYR A 454 28.30 19.02 5.00
N ASN A 455 27.39 19.88 4.57
CA ASN A 455 27.53 21.33 4.73
C ASN A 455 27.48 21.75 6.20
N GLU A 456 26.58 21.16 7.00
CA GLU A 456 26.53 21.39 8.45
C GLU A 456 27.83 20.95 9.13
N LEU A 457 28.39 19.83 8.69
CA LEU A 457 29.64 19.28 9.19
C LEU A 457 30.84 20.18 8.88
N VAL A 458 30.92 20.70 7.65
CA VAL A 458 31.93 21.68 7.24
C VAL A 458 31.82 22.95 8.08
N HIS A 459 30.61 23.42 8.36
CA HIS A 459 30.37 24.58 9.22
C HIS A 459 30.86 24.35 10.65
N ARG A 460 30.47 23.23 11.28
CA ARG A 460 30.93 22.86 12.63
C ARG A 460 32.45 22.69 12.68
N LYS A 461 33.06 22.10 11.65
CA LYS A 461 34.51 22.01 11.55
C LYS A 461 35.15 23.41 11.50
N ALA A 462 34.61 24.33 10.70
CA ALA A 462 35.12 25.69 10.62
C ALA A 462 35.06 26.42 11.98
N GLU A 463 33.97 26.26 12.73
CA GLU A 463 33.85 26.79 14.10
C GLU A 463 34.94 26.24 15.03
N VAL A 464 35.15 24.92 15.02
CA VAL A 464 36.18 24.26 15.84
C VAL A 464 37.59 24.74 15.46
N VAL A 465 37.87 24.90 14.16
CA VAL A 465 39.17 25.38 13.67
C VAL A 465 39.44 26.82 14.10
N ILE A 466 38.43 27.70 14.04
CA ILE A 466 38.55 29.08 14.50
C ILE A 466 38.88 29.11 16.01
N LYS A 467 38.19 28.28 16.81
CA LYS A 467 38.47 28.15 18.25
C LYS A 467 39.88 27.63 18.53
N LEU A 468 40.31 26.59 17.81
CA LEU A 468 41.63 26.00 17.99
C LEU A 468 42.76 26.96 17.61
N ASP A 469 42.63 27.69 16.49
CA ASP A 469 43.57 28.74 16.07
C ASP A 469 43.62 29.89 17.10
N PHE A 470 42.48 30.27 17.67
CA PHE A 470 42.44 31.23 18.77
C PHE A 470 43.20 30.72 20.01
N CYS A 471 42.96 29.48 20.44
CA CYS A 471 43.65 28.87 21.58
C CYS A 471 45.17 28.74 21.34
N SER A 472 45.57 28.29 20.14
CA SER A 472 46.98 28.17 19.76
C SER A 472 47.70 29.52 19.83
N ARG A 473 47.11 30.57 19.25
CA ARG A 473 47.72 31.92 19.30
C ARG A 473 47.77 32.48 20.71
N SER A 474 46.76 32.18 21.52
CA SER A 474 46.68 32.62 22.91
C SER A 474 47.77 31.99 23.76
N ILE A 475 48.00 30.68 23.60
CA ILE A 475 49.05 29.97 24.32
C ILE A 475 50.45 30.30 23.83
N GLU A 476 50.65 30.48 22.51
CA GLU A 476 51.93 30.98 21.98
C GLU A 476 52.29 32.37 22.53
N ARG A 477 51.28 33.24 22.73
CA ARG A 477 51.48 34.52 23.42
C ARG A 477 51.84 34.32 24.89
N ALA A 478 51.18 33.39 25.58
CA ALA A 478 51.47 33.03 26.96
C ALA A 478 52.92 32.57 27.13
N GLU A 479 53.34 31.57 26.34
CA GLU A 479 54.70 31.03 26.33
C GLU A 479 55.72 32.13 26.11
N LYS A 480 55.48 33.02 25.13
CA LYS A 480 56.39 34.13 24.84
C LYS A 480 56.48 35.15 25.98
N VAL A 481 55.39 35.39 26.72
CA VAL A 481 55.41 36.25 27.92
C VAL A 481 56.17 35.56 29.06
N TYR A 482 55.95 34.27 29.28
CA TYR A 482 56.64 33.49 30.31
C TYR A 482 58.14 33.31 30.02
N GLU A 483 58.54 33.07 28.77
CA GLU A 483 59.96 33.02 28.37
C GLU A 483 60.67 34.35 28.67
N ASN A 484 60.01 35.48 28.39
CA ASN A 484 60.55 36.80 28.72
C ASN A 484 60.64 37.03 30.23
N LEU A 485 59.72 36.48 31.03
CA LEU A 485 59.75 36.54 32.50
C LEU A 485 60.83 35.61 33.10
N MET A 486 61.08 34.45 32.51
CA MET A 486 62.14 33.53 32.94
C MET A 486 63.55 34.12 32.76
N GLN A 487 63.77 34.99 31.75
CA GLN A 487 65.00 35.79 31.65
C GLN A 487 65.24 36.72 32.86
N ILE A 488 64.24 36.89 33.75
CA ILE A 488 64.26 37.75 34.94
C ILE A 488 64.30 36.93 36.26
N ASN A 489 64.69 35.63 36.22
CA ASN A 489 64.89 34.75 37.39
C ASN A 489 63.62 34.44 38.23
N LEU A 490 62.55 33.95 37.60
CA LEU A 490 61.44 33.28 38.31
C LEU A 490 61.25 31.87 37.74
N GLU A 491 61.59 30.85 38.54
CA GLU A 491 61.18 29.47 38.28
C GLU A 491 59.74 29.30 38.79
N THR A 492 58.79 29.10 37.88
CA THR A 492 57.39 28.81 38.23
C THR A 492 56.93 27.49 37.62
N PRO A 493 56.14 26.66 38.36
CA PRO A 493 55.58 25.40 37.87
C PRO A 493 54.53 25.58 36.74
N GLU A 494 54.10 26.81 36.48
CA GLU A 494 53.09 27.17 35.49
C GLU A 494 53.58 27.00 34.04
N VAL A 495 54.89 27.00 33.80
CA VAL A 495 55.49 26.83 32.45
C VAL A 495 55.31 25.40 31.94
N ASP A 496 55.44 24.41 32.83
CA ASP A 496 55.25 22.99 32.48
C ASP A 496 53.78 22.70 32.11
N GLU A 497 52.82 23.31 32.82
CA GLU A 497 51.39 23.21 32.51
C GLU A 497 51.04 23.86 31.16
N ILE A 498 51.58 25.05 30.87
CA ILE A 498 51.37 25.74 29.58
C ILE A 498 51.94 24.90 28.43
N SER A 499 53.14 24.34 28.60
CA SER A 499 53.79 23.46 27.61
C SER A 499 53.01 22.16 27.38
N GLU A 500 52.40 21.58 28.43
CA GLU A 500 51.55 20.40 28.31
C GLU A 500 50.27 20.72 27.52
N ILE A 501 49.62 21.86 27.79
CA ILE A 501 48.43 22.32 27.06
C ILE A 501 48.78 22.65 25.61
N HIS A 502 49.91 23.32 25.35
CA HIS A 502 50.38 23.59 24.00
C HIS A 502 50.63 22.29 23.22
N THR A 503 51.22 21.27 23.87
CA THR A 503 51.41 19.94 23.27
C THR A 503 50.07 19.27 22.95
N LYS A 504 49.05 19.41 23.81
CA LYS A 504 47.68 18.91 23.55
C LYS A 504 47.04 19.64 22.36
N ILE A 505 47.14 20.96 22.29
CA ILE A 505 46.65 21.79 21.17
C ILE A 505 47.32 21.34 19.86
N MET A 506 48.64 21.18 19.84
CA MET A 506 49.37 20.77 18.64
C MET A 506 48.97 19.36 18.16
N ARG A 507 48.66 18.43 19.08
CA ARG A 507 48.10 17.12 18.71
C ARG A 507 46.72 17.24 18.07
N LEU A 508 45.87 18.14 18.56
CA LEU A 508 44.55 18.37 17.96
C LEU A 508 44.64 19.08 16.61
N THR A 509 45.56 20.04 16.46
CA THR A 509 45.84 20.67 15.16
C THR A 509 46.33 19.63 14.16
N SER A 510 47.14 18.65 14.61
CA SER A 510 47.58 17.55 13.73
C SER A 510 46.43 16.60 13.33
N SER A 511 45.49 16.30 14.24
CA SER A 511 44.35 15.42 13.94
C SER A 511 43.32 16.08 13.00
N GLN A 512 43.24 17.43 12.99
CA GLN A 512 42.45 18.19 12.04
C GLN A 512 42.80 17.88 10.57
N SER A 513 44.07 17.68 10.25
CA SER A 513 44.51 17.38 8.87
C SER A 513 43.91 16.08 8.31
N THR A 514 43.68 15.10 9.19
CA THR A 514 43.08 13.80 8.83
C THR A 514 41.60 13.95 8.49
N ILE A 515 40.90 14.83 9.21
CA ILE A 515 39.50 15.17 8.96
C ILE A 515 39.37 15.95 7.66
N GLU A 516 40.25 16.92 7.40
CA GLU A 516 40.21 17.69 6.15
C GLU A 516 40.32 16.77 4.93
N THR A 517 41.28 15.83 4.97
CA THR A 517 41.47 14.84 3.91
C THR A 517 40.22 13.98 3.73
N SER A 518 39.62 13.53 4.83
CA SER A 518 38.39 12.73 4.80
C SER A 518 37.19 13.53 4.25
N LEU A 519 37.06 14.83 4.57
CA LEU A 519 35.97 15.70 4.08
C LEU A 519 36.11 15.93 2.59
N GLN A 520 37.35 16.07 2.11
CA GLN A 520 37.64 16.26 0.71
C GLN A 520 37.32 14.99 -0.10
N ASP A 521 37.61 13.81 0.43
CA ASP A 521 37.23 12.53 -0.19
C ASP A 521 35.70 12.40 -0.32
N ILE A 522 34.96 12.82 0.71
CA ILE A 522 33.50 12.84 0.72
C ILE A 522 32.95 13.84 -0.28
N LYS A 523 33.52 15.06 -0.32
CA LYS A 523 33.17 16.08 -1.30
C LYS A 523 33.35 15.58 -2.73
N ASN A 524 34.45 14.88 -3.00
CA ASN A 524 34.73 14.30 -4.31
C ASN A 524 33.66 13.26 -4.68
N LYS A 525 33.23 12.42 -3.72
CA LYS A 525 32.15 11.44 -3.94
C LYS A 525 30.77 12.05 -4.16
N LEU A 526 30.48 13.20 -3.53
CA LEU A 526 29.22 13.95 -3.67
C LEU A 526 29.17 14.91 -4.86
N SER A 527 30.33 15.18 -5.48
CA SER A 527 30.43 16.08 -6.62
C SER A 527 29.69 15.52 -7.86
N PRO A 528 29.24 16.36 -8.80
CA PRO A 528 28.65 15.89 -10.06
C PRO A 528 29.63 14.98 -10.82
N GLY A 529 29.27 13.70 -10.98
CA GLY A 529 30.15 12.66 -11.56
C GLY A 529 30.92 11.81 -10.54
N GLY A 530 30.73 12.06 -9.24
CA GLY A 530 31.22 11.21 -8.16
C GLY A 530 30.43 9.90 -8.02
N LEU A 531 30.88 9.05 -7.09
CA LEU A 531 30.35 7.68 -6.89
C LEU A 531 28.84 7.65 -6.58
N LEU A 532 28.30 8.71 -5.94
CA LEU A 532 26.89 8.80 -5.55
C LEU A 532 26.02 9.51 -6.59
N ALA A 533 26.56 9.84 -7.77
CA ALA A 533 25.80 10.52 -8.80
C ALA A 533 24.60 9.66 -9.28
N ASP A 534 23.43 10.28 -9.34
CA ASP A 534 22.18 9.69 -9.83
C ASP A 534 22.04 9.76 -11.36
N SER A 535 23.13 10.06 -12.09
CA SER A 535 23.11 10.26 -13.54
C SER A 535 22.62 9.02 -14.30
N TRP A 536 22.95 7.82 -13.81
CA TRP A 536 22.47 6.56 -14.37
C TRP A 536 20.96 6.41 -14.25
N ALA A 537 20.35 6.94 -13.18
CA ALA A 537 18.93 6.76 -12.91
C ALA A 537 18.04 7.45 -13.95
N ASN A 538 18.56 8.48 -14.63
CA ASN A 538 17.87 9.16 -15.74
C ASN A 538 18.13 8.53 -17.13
N GLN A 539 19.05 7.56 -17.21
CA GLN A 539 19.43 6.87 -18.44
C GLN A 539 18.81 5.46 -18.51
N GLU A 540 18.71 4.81 -17.35
CA GLU A 540 18.23 3.43 -17.23
C GLU A 540 16.77 3.36 -16.80
N GLY A 541 16.15 2.21 -17.10
CA GLY A 541 14.77 1.93 -16.75
C GLY A 541 13.75 2.54 -17.73
N MET A 542 12.49 2.50 -17.32
CA MET A 542 11.38 3.16 -17.99
C MET A 542 11.18 4.58 -17.48
N HIS A 543 10.70 5.45 -18.36
CA HIS A 543 10.28 6.80 -18.03
C HIS A 543 8.85 7.09 -18.48
N PRO A 544 8.16 8.06 -17.86
CA PRO A 544 6.82 8.47 -18.28
C PRO A 544 6.75 8.89 -19.76
N LYS A 545 7.84 9.48 -20.29
CA LYS A 545 7.96 9.88 -21.71
C LYS A 545 7.94 8.70 -22.69
N ASP A 546 8.27 7.49 -22.25
CA ASP A 546 8.27 6.28 -23.10
C ASP A 546 6.84 5.80 -23.38
N ARG A 547 5.89 6.19 -22.51
CA ARG A 547 4.46 5.90 -22.61
C ARG A 547 4.14 4.41 -22.74
N ASN A 548 4.97 3.55 -22.12
CA ASN A 548 4.81 2.10 -22.19
C ASN A 548 3.46 1.61 -21.63
N PRO A 549 3.01 2.07 -20.43
CA PRO A 549 1.66 1.75 -19.94
C PRO A 549 0.55 2.17 -20.90
N GLU A 550 0.64 3.35 -21.51
CA GLU A 550 -0.37 3.85 -22.46
C GLU A 550 -0.38 3.06 -23.77
N ARG A 551 0.80 2.62 -24.24
CA ARG A 551 0.93 1.74 -25.42
C ARG A 551 0.29 0.37 -25.15
N LEU A 552 0.50 -0.19 -23.96
CA LEU A 552 -0.18 -1.42 -23.52
C LEU A 552 -1.69 -1.20 -23.42
N GLN A 553 -2.12 -0.06 -22.86
CA GLN A 553 -3.53 0.31 -22.76
C GLN A 553 -4.21 0.42 -24.13
N ALA A 554 -3.53 0.97 -25.14
CA ALA A 554 -4.06 1.05 -26.51
C ALA A 554 -4.31 -0.34 -27.12
N LEU A 555 -3.39 -1.30 -26.88
CA LEU A 555 -3.58 -2.70 -27.30
C LEU A 555 -4.72 -3.35 -26.51
N LEU A 556 -4.80 -3.09 -25.20
CA LEU A 556 -5.87 -3.59 -24.34
C LEU A 556 -7.26 -3.10 -24.80
N CYS A 557 -7.40 -1.84 -25.22
CA CYS A 557 -8.65 -1.33 -25.77
C CYS A 557 -9.11 -2.15 -26.99
N SER A 558 -8.20 -2.40 -27.94
CA SER A 558 -8.51 -3.22 -29.13
C SER A 558 -8.90 -4.66 -28.76
N ILE A 559 -8.23 -5.24 -27.77
CA ILE A 559 -8.52 -6.60 -27.25
C ILE A 559 -9.90 -6.64 -26.58
N THR A 560 -10.22 -5.62 -25.79
CA THR A 560 -11.46 -5.50 -25.04
C THR A 560 -12.68 -5.33 -25.95
N GLU A 561 -12.54 -4.56 -27.04
CA GLU A 561 -13.57 -4.43 -28.07
C GLU A 561 -13.93 -5.80 -28.67
N ILE A 562 -12.92 -6.61 -29.01
CA ILE A 562 -13.13 -7.96 -29.54
C ILE A 562 -13.81 -8.85 -28.49
N TYR A 563 -13.39 -8.79 -27.22
CA TYR A 563 -14.04 -9.54 -26.14
C TYR A 563 -15.54 -9.22 -26.01
N TYR A 564 -15.91 -7.94 -26.00
CA TYR A 564 -17.33 -7.58 -25.90
C TYR A 564 -18.14 -8.00 -27.12
N GLN A 565 -17.54 -7.94 -28.33
CA GLN A 565 -18.16 -8.49 -29.52
C GLN A 565 -18.38 -10.01 -29.39
N PHE A 566 -17.38 -10.77 -28.92
CA PHE A 566 -17.53 -12.22 -28.71
C PHE A 566 -18.58 -12.56 -27.64
N LYS A 567 -18.69 -11.74 -26.59
CA LYS A 567 -19.76 -11.86 -25.58
C LYS A 567 -21.15 -11.68 -26.21
N LYS A 568 -21.28 -10.77 -27.18
CA LYS A 568 -22.51 -10.57 -27.95
C LYS A 568 -22.80 -11.76 -28.88
N ASP A 569 -21.79 -12.20 -29.63
CA ASP A 569 -21.93 -13.33 -30.57
C ASP A 569 -22.35 -14.62 -29.86
N LYS A 570 -21.78 -14.87 -28.67
CA LYS A 570 -22.18 -15.98 -27.78
C LYS A 570 -23.67 -15.92 -27.42
N ALA A 571 -24.22 -14.74 -27.16
CA ALA A 571 -25.64 -14.58 -26.83
C ALA A 571 -26.56 -14.88 -28.02
N GLU A 572 -26.10 -14.65 -29.26
CA GLU A 572 -26.83 -14.94 -30.50
C GLU A 572 -26.88 -16.44 -30.82
N ARG A 573 -26.01 -17.26 -30.21
CA ARG A 573 -25.87 -18.73 -30.39
C ARG A 573 -25.48 -19.20 -31.80
N ARG A 574 -25.75 -18.42 -32.85
CA ARG A 574 -25.37 -18.70 -34.23
C ARG A 574 -25.24 -17.41 -35.03
N LEU A 575 -24.13 -17.32 -35.79
CA LEU A 575 -23.85 -16.18 -36.64
C LEU A 575 -24.19 -16.47 -38.12
N PRO A 576 -24.59 -15.45 -38.91
CA PRO A 576 -24.60 -15.50 -40.36
C PRO A 576 -23.19 -15.71 -40.95
N TYR A 577 -23.11 -16.16 -42.21
CA TYR A 577 -21.82 -16.51 -42.85
C TYR A 577 -20.77 -15.38 -42.77
N ASN A 578 -21.13 -14.14 -43.11
CA ASN A 578 -20.19 -13.02 -43.09
C ASN A 578 -19.71 -12.69 -41.66
N GLU A 579 -20.63 -12.67 -40.69
CA GLU A 579 -20.32 -12.44 -39.28
C GLU A 579 -19.43 -13.55 -38.71
N GLU A 580 -19.65 -14.81 -39.11
CA GLU A 580 -18.79 -15.92 -38.73
C GLU A 580 -17.35 -15.75 -39.26
N GLN A 581 -17.18 -15.23 -40.49
CA GLN A 581 -15.84 -14.95 -41.01
C GLN A 581 -15.17 -13.78 -40.27
N ILE A 582 -15.92 -12.73 -39.95
CA ILE A 582 -15.44 -11.58 -39.16
C ILE A 582 -15.00 -12.07 -37.77
N HIS A 583 -15.83 -12.86 -37.09
CA HIS A 583 -15.51 -13.45 -35.79
C HIS A 583 -14.21 -14.25 -35.82
N LYS A 584 -14.02 -15.10 -36.84
CA LYS A 584 -12.77 -15.88 -37.02
C LYS A 584 -11.55 -14.98 -37.26
N PHE A 585 -11.71 -13.89 -38.00
CA PHE A 585 -10.66 -12.92 -38.24
C PHE A 585 -10.30 -12.15 -36.95
N ASP A 586 -11.31 -11.69 -36.21
CA ASP A 586 -11.12 -11.01 -34.93
C ASP A 586 -10.48 -11.92 -33.90
N LYS A 587 -10.74 -13.23 -33.94
CA LYS A 587 -10.05 -14.22 -33.09
C LYS A 587 -8.54 -14.25 -33.36
N GLN A 588 -8.12 -14.15 -34.62
CA GLN A 588 -6.70 -14.07 -34.97
C GLN A 588 -6.11 -12.72 -34.55
N LYS A 589 -6.85 -11.63 -34.75
CA LYS A 589 -6.47 -10.27 -34.38
C LYS A 589 -6.30 -10.12 -32.86
N LEU A 590 -7.20 -10.71 -32.07
CA LEU A 590 -7.12 -10.80 -30.61
C LEU A 590 -5.77 -11.36 -30.18
N TYR A 591 -5.39 -12.53 -30.71
CA TYR A 591 -4.11 -13.17 -30.35
C TYR A 591 -2.90 -12.38 -30.83
N LEU A 592 -2.97 -11.76 -32.02
CA LEU A 592 -1.93 -10.87 -32.51
C LEU A 592 -1.71 -9.68 -31.57
N HIS A 593 -2.77 -9.00 -31.14
CA HIS A 593 -2.68 -7.89 -30.20
C HIS A 593 -2.18 -8.34 -28.83
N ALA A 594 -2.68 -9.48 -28.33
CA ALA A 594 -2.25 -10.03 -27.05
C ALA A 594 -0.75 -10.40 -27.06
N THR A 595 -0.27 -11.03 -28.13
CA THR A 595 1.14 -11.36 -28.28
C THR A 595 1.99 -10.10 -28.32
N LYS A 596 1.60 -9.08 -29.09
CA LYS A 596 2.29 -7.78 -29.11
C LYS A 596 2.33 -7.12 -27.73
N ALA A 597 1.23 -7.20 -26.96
CA ALA A 597 1.17 -6.64 -25.63
C ALA A 597 2.10 -7.37 -24.65
N VAL A 598 2.12 -8.71 -24.67
CA VAL A 598 3.02 -9.49 -23.81
C VAL A 598 4.49 -9.29 -24.19
N THR A 599 4.82 -9.23 -25.48
CA THR A 599 6.19 -8.91 -25.93
C THR A 599 6.60 -7.51 -25.48
N LEU A 600 5.74 -6.50 -25.66
CA LEU A 600 6.00 -5.14 -25.18
C LEU A 600 6.21 -5.11 -23.66
N PHE A 601 5.39 -5.84 -22.91
CA PHE A 601 5.51 -5.94 -21.46
C PHE A 601 6.87 -6.55 -21.05
N LYS A 602 7.23 -7.72 -21.61
CA LYS A 602 8.46 -8.42 -21.25
C LYS A 602 9.71 -7.63 -21.68
N ASP A 603 9.75 -7.18 -22.92
CA ASP A 603 10.97 -6.63 -23.53
C ASP A 603 11.21 -5.16 -23.16
N GLU A 604 10.15 -4.35 -22.99
CA GLU A 604 10.28 -2.91 -22.73
C GLU A 604 9.96 -2.52 -21.28
N CYS A 605 9.17 -3.32 -20.55
CA CYS A 605 8.81 -3.00 -19.16
C CYS A 605 9.65 -3.79 -18.15
N VAL A 606 9.62 -5.12 -18.26
CA VAL A 606 10.31 -6.01 -17.30
C VAL A 606 11.82 -5.91 -17.47
N SER A 607 12.34 -6.15 -18.68
CA SER A 607 13.78 -6.12 -18.96
C SER A 607 14.45 -4.80 -18.54
N LYS A 608 13.85 -3.66 -18.90
CA LYS A 608 14.36 -2.35 -18.46
C LYS A 608 14.30 -2.15 -16.94
N CYS A 609 13.29 -2.71 -16.28
CA CYS A 609 13.19 -2.65 -14.83
C CYS A 609 14.25 -3.51 -14.13
N GLU A 610 14.56 -4.69 -14.67
CA GLU A 610 15.62 -5.55 -14.14
C GLU A 610 16.98 -4.86 -14.24
N ILE A 611 17.30 -4.25 -15.38
CA ILE A 611 18.53 -3.44 -15.55
C ILE A 611 18.57 -2.29 -14.54
N PHE A 612 17.44 -1.60 -14.33
CA PHE A 612 17.36 -0.52 -13.34
C PHE A 612 17.55 -1.02 -11.91
N LEU A 613 16.99 -2.18 -11.56
CA LEU A 613 17.13 -2.82 -10.25
C LEU A 613 18.59 -3.17 -9.96
N ASP A 614 19.31 -3.76 -10.91
CA ASP A 614 20.73 -4.09 -10.74
C ASP A 614 21.56 -2.84 -10.45
N LYS A 615 21.32 -1.75 -11.18
CA LYS A 615 21.99 -0.46 -10.94
C LYS A 615 21.58 0.19 -9.62
N ALA A 616 20.31 0.05 -9.23
CA ALA A 616 19.80 0.52 -7.95
C ALA A 616 20.44 -0.24 -6.78
N GLU A 617 20.66 -1.55 -6.93
CA GLU A 617 21.35 -2.37 -5.92
C GLU A 617 22.81 -1.91 -5.73
N ASP A 618 23.53 -1.72 -6.84
CA ASP A 618 24.91 -1.21 -6.79
C ASP A 618 24.97 0.16 -6.11
N TRP A 619 24.05 1.06 -6.46
CA TRP A 619 23.98 2.40 -5.86
C TRP A 619 23.60 2.35 -4.39
N THR A 620 22.59 1.57 -3.99
CA THR A 620 22.16 1.45 -2.58
C THR A 620 23.23 0.83 -1.70
N ARG A 621 24.02 -0.12 -2.22
CA ARG A 621 25.17 -0.68 -1.50
C ARG A 621 26.26 0.38 -1.29
N GLN A 622 26.62 1.09 -2.35
CA GLN A 622 27.60 2.19 -2.28
C GLN A 622 27.13 3.32 -1.36
N GLU A 623 25.85 3.66 -1.41
CA GLU A 623 25.20 4.64 -0.56
C GLU A 623 25.21 4.20 0.90
N THR A 624 24.82 2.96 1.19
CA THR A 624 24.79 2.46 2.57
C THR A 624 26.20 2.40 3.16
N ASP A 625 27.19 1.92 2.40
CA ASP A 625 28.60 1.97 2.81
C ASP A 625 29.06 3.40 3.06
N PHE A 626 28.61 4.35 2.23
CA PHE A 626 28.90 5.76 2.41
C PHE A 626 28.17 6.37 3.60
N PHE A 627 26.91 6.06 3.85
CA PHE A 627 26.10 6.56 4.96
C PHE A 627 26.59 6.01 6.28
N ILE A 628 26.91 4.70 6.34
CA ILE A 628 27.59 4.05 7.46
C ILE A 628 28.97 4.69 7.67
N CYS A 629 29.74 4.95 6.62
CA CYS A 629 31.04 5.62 6.72
C CYS A 629 30.89 7.07 7.19
N LEU A 630 29.91 7.83 6.67
CA LEU A 630 29.60 9.20 7.07
C LEU A 630 29.21 9.24 8.55
N ILE A 631 28.27 8.40 8.98
CA ILE A 631 27.85 8.34 10.38
C ILE A 631 29.00 7.89 11.30
N ASN A 632 29.66 6.76 10.99
CA ASN A 632 30.67 6.19 11.88
C ASN A 632 31.98 6.96 11.92
N THR A 633 32.42 7.49 10.77
CA THR A 633 33.66 8.28 10.69
C THR A 633 33.42 9.67 11.27
N TRP A 634 32.24 10.28 11.06
CA TRP A 634 32.09 11.72 11.32
C TRP A 634 31.38 12.07 12.61
N GLN A 635 30.29 11.39 12.99
CA GLN A 635 29.62 11.72 14.24
C GLN A 635 30.50 11.37 15.46
N LYS A 636 31.31 10.32 15.37
CA LYS A 636 32.23 9.96 16.46
C LYS A 636 33.47 10.86 16.51
N GLN A 637 34.12 11.14 15.37
CA GLN A 637 35.34 11.94 15.37
C GLN A 637 35.07 13.42 15.62
N LEU A 638 34.05 14.02 14.98
CA LEU A 638 33.78 15.45 15.11
C LEU A 638 33.17 15.82 16.46
N VAL A 639 32.35 14.94 17.07
CA VAL A 639 31.90 15.12 18.47
C VAL A 639 33.07 14.97 19.44
N ALA A 640 33.93 13.96 19.25
CA ALA A 640 35.10 13.79 20.11
C ALA A 640 36.02 15.02 20.05
N LEU A 641 36.24 15.59 18.86
CA LEU A 641 37.06 16.78 18.68
C LEU A 641 36.39 18.06 19.14
N SER A 642 35.07 18.21 18.93
CA SER A 642 34.32 19.35 19.46
C SER A 642 34.35 19.38 20.98
N ASN A 643 34.20 18.22 21.63
CA ASN A 643 34.30 18.11 23.09
C ASN A 643 35.72 18.43 23.56
N GLN A 644 36.74 17.86 22.91
CA GLN A 644 38.15 18.16 23.23
C GLN A 644 38.49 19.64 23.04
N CYS A 645 37.94 20.30 22.01
CA CYS A 645 38.15 21.73 21.80
C CYS A 645 37.40 22.59 22.80
N PHE A 646 36.21 22.17 23.26
CA PHE A 646 35.50 22.84 24.34
C PHE A 646 36.25 22.74 25.66
N ASP A 647 36.74 21.55 26.01
CA ASP A 647 37.53 21.31 27.23
C ASP A 647 38.80 22.19 27.22
N ILE A 648 39.48 22.30 26.07
CA ILE A 648 40.67 23.15 25.90
C ILE A 648 40.33 24.63 25.86
N GLU A 649 39.21 25.04 25.26
CA GLU A 649 38.75 26.43 25.29
C GLU A 649 38.49 26.87 26.74
N GLU A 650 37.91 25.99 27.56
CA GLU A 650 37.68 26.26 28.99
C GLU A 650 39.01 26.37 29.77
N GLU A 651 39.97 25.48 29.50
CA GLU A 651 41.31 25.56 30.10
C GLU A 651 42.06 26.82 29.65
N VAL A 652 42.14 27.08 28.34
CA VAL A 652 42.83 28.25 27.78
C VAL A 652 42.19 29.55 28.23
N SER A 653 40.87 29.63 28.39
CA SER A 653 40.20 30.81 28.94
C SER A 653 40.63 31.11 30.39
N LYS A 654 40.80 30.07 31.22
CA LYS A 654 41.31 30.24 32.60
C LYS A 654 42.72 30.81 32.62
N TYR A 655 43.59 30.36 31.71
CA TYR A 655 44.94 30.91 31.59
C TYR A 655 44.96 32.28 30.91
N GLN A 656 44.07 32.55 29.97
CA GLN A 656 43.94 33.86 29.30
C GLN A 656 43.57 34.95 30.30
N ASP A 657 42.62 34.68 31.21
CA ASP A 657 42.27 35.60 32.30
C ASP A 657 43.47 35.83 33.23
N TYR A 658 44.19 34.77 33.59
CA TYR A 658 45.42 34.87 34.40
C TYR A 658 46.55 35.64 33.71
N ILE A 659 46.74 35.46 32.41
CA ILE A 659 47.75 36.16 31.59
C ILE A 659 47.36 37.63 31.39
N ASN A 660 46.08 37.94 31.19
CA ASN A 660 45.59 39.31 31.11
C ASN A 660 45.83 40.03 32.46
N GLU A 661 45.56 39.38 33.59
CA GLU A 661 45.89 39.89 34.93
C GLU A 661 47.42 40.09 35.13
N LEU A 662 48.24 39.15 34.66
CA LEU A 662 49.70 39.26 34.70
C LEU A 662 50.24 40.37 33.79
N GLN A 663 49.67 40.54 32.59
CA GLN A 663 50.01 41.62 31.66
C GLN A 663 49.60 42.99 32.19
N ASP A 664 48.48 43.11 32.90
CA ASP A 664 48.10 44.33 33.61
C ASP A 664 49.02 44.61 34.81
N ALA A 665 49.55 43.56 35.46
CA ALA A 665 50.51 43.67 36.57
C ALA A 665 51.97 43.93 36.13
N LEU A 666 52.34 43.55 34.91
CA LEU A 666 53.70 43.65 34.35
C LEU A 666 54.23 45.10 34.26
N PRO A 667 53.45 46.10 33.78
CA PRO A 667 53.84 47.51 33.83
C PRO A 667 54.11 48.00 35.25
N GLN A 668 53.33 47.55 36.24
CA GLN A 668 53.49 48.01 37.62
C GLN A 668 54.77 47.50 38.29
N LYS A 669 55.28 46.33 37.90
CA LYS A 669 56.56 45.80 38.40
C LYS A 669 57.79 46.37 37.67
N VAL A 670 57.70 46.67 36.37
CA VAL A 670 58.82 47.23 35.58
C VAL A 670 59.07 48.72 35.90
N PHE A 671 58.04 49.47 36.29
CA PHE A 671 58.19 50.87 36.74
C PHE A 671 58.87 51.01 38.11
N ALA A 672 58.91 49.96 38.94
CA ALA A 672 59.62 49.99 40.22
C ALA A 672 61.15 49.86 40.08
N ALA A 673 61.65 49.32 38.96
CA ALA A 673 63.07 49.02 38.76
C ALA A 673 63.84 50.02 37.87
N SER A 674 63.17 51.00 37.25
CA SER A 674 63.76 51.87 36.22
C SER A 674 63.61 53.38 36.46
N SER A 675 63.64 53.83 37.72
CA SER A 675 63.69 55.27 38.05
C SER A 675 65.12 55.74 38.34
N GLY A 676 65.86 56.05 37.27
CA GLY A 676 67.20 56.61 37.37
C GLY A 676 67.68 57.32 36.09
N MET A 677 67.47 58.64 36.06
CA MET A 677 68.02 59.65 35.15
C MET A 677 67.27 60.00 33.83
N LYS A 678 67.06 61.32 33.70
CA LYS A 678 66.32 62.08 32.67
C LYS A 678 67.27 62.73 31.65
N HIS A 679 66.68 63.13 30.52
CA HIS A 679 66.89 64.30 29.63
C HIS A 679 67.21 63.91 28.17
N ALA A 680 66.73 64.58 27.10
CA ALA A 680 65.71 65.61 26.87
C ALA A 680 65.55 65.82 25.32
N ILE A 681 64.43 66.47 24.90
CA ILE A 681 64.20 67.24 23.64
C ILE A 681 64.10 66.42 22.33
N ASN A 682 63.30 66.71 21.29
CA ASN A 682 61.99 67.33 21.00
C ASN A 682 61.74 67.04 19.46
N PRO A 683 60.64 67.46 18.79
CA PRO A 683 59.87 66.65 17.84
C PRO A 683 60.10 67.01 16.35
N VAL A 684 59.46 66.30 15.40
CA VAL A 684 58.88 66.81 14.12
C VAL A 684 58.30 65.66 13.26
N TYR A 685 57.01 65.80 12.89
CA TYR A 685 56.13 65.04 11.95
C TYR A 685 56.42 65.39 10.46
N PRO A 686 55.66 65.01 9.39
CA PRO A 686 54.47 64.13 9.21
C PRO A 686 54.70 63.06 8.07
N SER A 687 53.82 62.15 7.64
CA SER A 687 52.41 62.17 7.18
C SER A 687 52.02 60.70 6.90
N SER A 688 50.76 60.25 6.88
CA SER A 688 49.75 60.58 5.87
C SER A 688 48.33 60.19 6.32
N ASN A 689 47.40 61.15 6.17
CA ASN A 689 46.13 61.02 5.45
C ASN A 689 45.41 59.65 5.42
N THR A 690 44.30 59.53 6.16
CA THR A 690 42.89 59.58 5.65
C THR A 690 41.97 58.60 6.40
N LEU A 691 41.16 59.15 7.31
CA LEU A 691 39.78 58.73 7.70
C LEU A 691 38.87 58.83 6.44
N VAL A 692 37.76 58.12 6.19
CA VAL A 692 36.88 57.17 6.89
C VAL A 692 35.68 56.91 5.94
N GLU A 693 35.00 55.76 6.08
CA GLU A 693 33.59 55.47 5.69
C GLU A 693 33.14 55.64 4.21
N MET A 694 32.15 54.95 3.64
CA MET A 694 31.01 54.16 4.14
C MET A 694 30.38 53.37 2.95
N THR A 695 29.66 52.28 3.28
CA THR A 695 28.49 51.70 2.59
C THR A 695 28.56 51.21 1.13
N LEU A 696 28.16 49.96 0.89
CA LEU A 696 26.83 49.58 0.35
C LEU A 696 26.82 48.10 -0.05
N GLY A 697 25.65 47.47 0.11
CA GLY A 697 25.15 46.45 -0.83
C GLY A 697 25.15 45.03 -0.31
#